data_AF-A0A8J3QV87-F1
#
_entry.id   AF-A0A8J3QV87-F1
#
_cell.length_a   1.000
_cell.length_b   1.000
_cell.length_c   1.000
_cell.angle_alpha   90.00
_cell.angle_beta   90.00
_cell.angle_gamma   90.00
#
_symmetry.space_group_name_H-M   'P 1'
#
loop_
_entity.id
_entity.type
_entity.pdbx_description
1 polymer ?
#
loop_
_entity_poly.entity_id
_entity_poly.type
_entity_poly.pdbx_seq_one_letter_code
_entity_poly.pdbx_strand_id
1 'polypeptide(L)'
;MKLDPDTAASLHRAKQALFRAHLNDPTFTGCAVGLRWRNGVQTDEPAVIAMVNKKLTERQVSPRRALPRTLDTEGRAVGVDVVEVARPYAVPRPYAAPRSDASPDAIGWPILGKQPAPIQGCDISMVDGAAPGALGCLVRDNEAGDICVLSSNYVMANLNQGPASTLIIQPSAVVGGTSGDGIARLRRWIPLVPNGSGAGYADAAIARLDNQSSYSRQVVNNLMPPITAGHPAVGMVAAWDDEFRNCFLSRMDRVVAGLDISLLPADGSSAAACVAAPELLMHIEKVGPATGYTSSVVDAVGAIVKVDYGNGTVYVLQDLIWTQAFHWDGDSGAVACVGGNGREYVPTRNESGCVVLDSIGKYYNLPLTGDNALTSQARDQFLSQSQVGNLIIGVIYNNSHLVAERLGGYKGTGQEQGYAKTYYNKYHDLFAAVLGDPGSGQVVTQENLSDAGFILSGLFGGPGTTRPMLIGDEAAAAEWVYQNVLLPTQGMDYYRVLDYMNDPDVYQSVYNKLASLTSIELVGPIYGDTPPLWADASHVDTNTSIALTSSVGLGNESSLIFTTVPGAGIWSRTCTGGVWSSSATKIDTTATVPAIASVLDADGVVHLFIASASGVWERTLGSTGTWSASTRVDTNTSVVSLAAALDAGGVTHLFTGVSGSGVWDRTYSGAWAATATKIDATTTVAGLAAARDGSGTLRLFVTATQSGVSTRAYAAGTWSASSSLDANTAIAAVAAATTGDGRTHLVTLVPTIGVYDRQLRAGTWDVTPVLVDGATGIAGISASSATDGGLHLQTRVTTSGVWDRRYTPGT
;
A
#
# COMPACT_ATOMS: atom_id res chain seq x y z
N MET A 1 -3.12 -20.25 -19.48
CA MET A 1 -4.02 -20.69 -18.40
C MET A 1 -5.42 -20.26 -18.76
N LYS A 2 -6.27 -21.23 -19.05
CA LYS A 2 -7.67 -21.00 -19.38
C LYS A 2 -8.51 -21.06 -18.11
N LEU A 3 -9.21 -19.98 -17.80
CA LEU A 3 -10.19 -19.96 -16.72
C LEU A 3 -11.41 -20.79 -17.13
N ASP A 4 -12.08 -21.41 -16.15
CA ASP A 4 -13.37 -22.05 -16.43
C ASP A 4 -14.39 -21.00 -16.90
N PRO A 5 -15.31 -21.35 -17.82
CA PRO A 5 -16.21 -20.37 -18.44
C PRO A 5 -17.08 -19.59 -17.44
N ASP A 6 -17.54 -20.24 -16.37
CA ASP A 6 -18.42 -19.63 -15.38
C ASP A 6 -17.67 -18.62 -14.51
N THR A 7 -16.47 -18.97 -14.06
CA THR A 7 -15.56 -18.05 -13.34
C THR A 7 -15.15 -16.88 -14.24
N ALA A 8 -14.78 -17.14 -15.50
CA ALA A 8 -14.44 -16.09 -16.45
C ALA A 8 -15.61 -15.11 -16.67
N ALA A 9 -16.83 -15.64 -16.82
CA ALA A 9 -18.03 -14.83 -17.00
C ALA A 9 -18.35 -13.98 -15.75
N SER A 10 -18.23 -14.56 -14.55
CA SER A 10 -18.40 -13.86 -13.27
C SER A 10 -17.37 -12.75 -13.08
N LEU A 11 -16.07 -13.04 -13.31
CA LEU A 11 -14.99 -12.05 -13.26
C LEU A 11 -15.20 -10.91 -14.26
N HIS A 12 -15.65 -11.21 -15.49
CA HIS A 12 -15.94 -10.19 -16.49
C HIS A 12 -17.11 -9.28 -16.10
N ARG A 13 -18.17 -9.84 -15.49
CA ARG A 13 -19.29 -9.05 -14.94
C ARG A 13 -18.82 -8.17 -13.79
N ALA A 14 -18.06 -8.71 -12.85
CA ALA A 14 -17.52 -7.99 -11.71
C ALA A 14 -16.62 -6.82 -12.16
N LYS A 15 -15.69 -7.08 -13.08
CA LYS A 15 -14.82 -6.07 -13.71
C LYS A 15 -15.65 -4.94 -14.35
N GLN A 16 -16.68 -5.27 -15.13
CA GLN A 16 -17.56 -4.27 -15.77
C GLN A 16 -18.30 -3.41 -14.73
N ALA A 17 -18.80 -4.03 -13.65
CA ALA A 17 -19.44 -3.30 -12.55
C ALA A 17 -18.46 -2.35 -11.84
N LEU A 18 -17.25 -2.83 -11.54
CA LEU A 18 -16.20 -2.02 -10.93
C LEU A 18 -15.83 -0.82 -11.79
N PHE A 19 -15.60 -1.03 -13.09
CA PHE A 19 -15.24 0.06 -14.00
C PHE A 19 -16.31 1.15 -14.04
N ARG A 20 -17.59 0.77 -14.12
CA ARG A 20 -18.71 1.72 -14.15
C ARG A 20 -18.81 2.52 -12.85
N ALA A 21 -18.57 1.89 -11.71
CA ALA A 21 -18.62 2.55 -10.41
C ALA A 21 -17.51 3.59 -10.23
N HIS A 22 -16.33 3.37 -10.83
CA HIS A 22 -15.13 4.21 -10.65
C HIS A 22 -14.70 4.96 -11.93
N LEU A 23 -15.54 5.01 -12.97
CA LEU A 23 -15.23 5.67 -14.24
C LEU A 23 -14.84 7.15 -14.05
N ASN A 24 -15.52 7.86 -13.15
CA ASN A 24 -15.27 9.29 -12.90
C ASN A 24 -14.17 9.55 -11.86
N ASP A 25 -13.59 8.50 -11.26
CA ASP A 25 -12.50 8.65 -10.31
C ASP A 25 -11.18 8.97 -11.06
N PRO A 26 -10.52 10.11 -10.79
CA PRO A 26 -9.29 10.50 -11.47
C PRO A 26 -8.08 9.63 -11.11
N THR A 27 -8.13 8.88 -10.01
CA THR A 27 -7.06 8.00 -9.54
C THR A 27 -7.22 6.56 -10.02
N PHE A 28 -8.45 6.17 -10.39
CA PHE A 28 -8.72 4.86 -11.00
C PHE A 28 -8.39 4.90 -12.49
N THR A 29 -7.43 4.10 -12.93
CA THR A 29 -6.91 4.10 -14.31
C THR A 29 -7.50 2.99 -15.16
N GLY A 30 -8.03 1.92 -14.55
CA GLY A 30 -8.66 0.83 -15.27
C GLY A 30 -8.93 -0.41 -14.43
N CYS A 31 -9.29 -1.51 -15.09
CA CYS A 31 -9.41 -2.82 -14.45
C CYS A 31 -9.31 -3.97 -15.46
N ALA A 32 -9.00 -5.18 -15.00
CA ALA A 32 -8.84 -6.37 -15.84
C ALA A 32 -9.26 -7.65 -15.10
N VAL A 33 -9.21 -8.80 -15.78
CA VAL A 33 -9.33 -10.13 -15.17
C VAL A 33 -7.95 -10.79 -15.17
N GLY A 34 -7.41 -11.09 -13.99
CA GLY A 34 -6.06 -11.64 -13.84
C GLY A 34 -5.94 -12.54 -12.61
N LEU A 35 -4.71 -12.76 -12.16
CA LEU A 35 -4.40 -13.51 -10.95
C LEU A 35 -3.98 -12.57 -9.82
N ARG A 36 -4.38 -12.87 -8.59
CA ARG A 36 -4.06 -12.05 -7.42
C ARG A 36 -2.57 -12.10 -7.10
N TRP A 37 -2.02 -10.97 -6.68
CA TRP A 37 -0.66 -10.86 -6.15
C TRP A 37 -0.69 -10.69 -4.62
N ARG A 38 0.19 -11.40 -3.90
CA ARG A 38 0.41 -11.23 -2.46
C ARG A 38 1.90 -11.27 -2.15
N ASN A 39 2.39 -10.28 -1.39
CA ASN A 39 3.79 -10.18 -0.98
C ASN A 39 4.79 -10.30 -2.14
N GLY A 40 4.46 -9.69 -3.29
CA GLY A 40 5.28 -9.74 -4.50
C GLY A 40 5.23 -11.05 -5.29
N VAL A 41 4.37 -12.00 -4.90
CA VAL A 41 4.18 -13.28 -5.58
C VAL A 41 2.80 -13.34 -6.23
N GLN A 42 2.76 -13.68 -7.52
CA GLN A 42 1.53 -13.99 -8.23
C GLN A 42 1.00 -15.35 -7.76
N THR A 43 -0.25 -15.39 -7.32
CA THR A 43 -0.96 -16.59 -6.87
C THR A 43 -1.69 -17.25 -8.05
N ASP A 44 -2.33 -18.40 -7.82
CA ASP A 44 -3.25 -19.05 -8.76
C ASP A 44 -4.71 -18.59 -8.60
N GLU A 45 -5.00 -17.68 -7.66
CA GLU A 45 -6.34 -17.17 -7.35
C GLU A 45 -6.80 -16.15 -8.42
N PRO A 46 -7.84 -16.45 -9.23
CA PRO A 46 -8.38 -15.50 -10.20
C PRO A 46 -9.10 -14.35 -9.50
N ALA A 47 -8.82 -13.11 -9.90
CA ALA A 47 -9.37 -11.91 -9.31
C ALA A 47 -9.67 -10.82 -10.36
N VAL A 48 -10.55 -9.89 -9.99
CA VAL A 48 -10.66 -8.62 -10.71
C VAL A 48 -9.47 -7.77 -10.30
N ILE A 49 -8.65 -7.40 -11.27
CA ILE A 49 -7.54 -6.48 -11.07
C ILE A 49 -8.07 -5.06 -11.21
N ALA A 50 -7.96 -4.25 -10.16
CA ALA A 50 -8.29 -2.85 -10.15
C ALA A 50 -6.99 -2.03 -10.30
N MET A 51 -6.94 -1.17 -11.31
CA MET A 51 -5.76 -0.40 -11.66
C MET A 51 -5.92 1.04 -11.15
N VAL A 52 -4.94 1.49 -10.38
CA VAL A 52 -4.90 2.84 -9.79
C VAL A 52 -3.55 3.48 -10.08
N ASN A 53 -3.51 4.81 -10.20
CA ASN A 53 -2.27 5.54 -10.41
C ASN A 53 -1.27 5.33 -9.26
N LYS A 54 -1.77 5.19 -8.04
CA LYS A 54 -0.98 4.94 -6.84
C LYS A 54 -1.74 4.02 -5.90
N LYS A 55 -1.08 2.97 -5.42
CA LYS A 55 -1.58 2.16 -4.30
C LYS A 55 -1.41 2.98 -3.04
N LEU A 56 -2.54 3.28 -2.42
CA LEU A 56 -2.60 3.87 -1.11
C LEU A 56 -3.18 2.82 -0.17
N THR A 57 -2.81 2.91 1.11
CA THR A 57 -3.48 2.12 2.13
C THR A 57 -4.97 2.46 2.12
N GLU A 58 -5.85 1.51 2.45
CA GLU A 58 -7.32 1.70 2.35
C GLU A 58 -7.80 2.98 3.01
N ARG A 59 -7.11 3.42 4.06
CA ARG A 59 -7.49 4.58 4.82
C ARG A 59 -6.89 5.92 4.34
N GLN A 60 -5.88 5.85 3.47
CA GLN A 60 -5.43 6.98 2.65
C GLN A 60 -6.34 7.20 1.43
N VAL A 61 -7.26 6.27 1.16
CA VAL A 61 -8.27 6.39 0.11
C VAL A 61 -9.57 6.87 0.74
N SER A 62 -10.14 7.97 0.22
CA SER A 62 -11.46 8.41 0.68
C SER A 62 -12.48 7.27 0.52
N PRO A 63 -13.44 7.05 1.42
CA PRO A 63 -14.41 5.95 1.31
C PRO A 63 -15.17 5.91 -0.02
N ARG A 64 -15.34 7.06 -0.68
CA ARG A 64 -15.96 7.19 -2.02
C ARG A 64 -15.10 6.65 -3.17
N ARG A 65 -13.79 6.52 -2.96
CA ARG A 65 -12.79 6.04 -3.92
C ARG A 65 -12.20 4.69 -3.51
N ALA A 66 -12.50 4.23 -2.29
CA ALA A 66 -12.04 2.94 -1.80
C ALA A 66 -12.63 1.83 -2.68
N LEU A 67 -11.74 1.00 -3.22
CA LEU A 67 -12.12 -0.14 -4.04
C LEU A 67 -12.56 -1.28 -3.10
N PRO A 68 -13.66 -1.97 -3.39
CA PRO A 68 -14.15 -3.04 -2.53
C PRO A 68 -13.18 -4.22 -2.54
N ARG A 69 -13.02 -4.92 -1.41
CA ARG A 69 -12.17 -6.13 -1.31
C ARG A 69 -12.74 -7.31 -2.10
N THR A 70 -14.07 -7.35 -2.23
CA THR A 70 -14.80 -8.35 -3.01
C THR A 70 -15.99 -7.70 -3.71
N LEU A 71 -16.38 -8.23 -4.86
CA LEU A 71 -17.58 -7.87 -5.60
C LEU A 71 -18.52 -9.05 -5.62
N ASP A 72 -19.78 -8.85 -5.24
CA ASP A 72 -20.80 -9.88 -5.38
C ASP A 72 -21.35 -9.85 -6.82
N THR A 73 -21.27 -10.99 -7.50
CA THR A 73 -21.92 -11.21 -8.79
C THR A 73 -22.77 -12.46 -8.72
N GLU A 74 -24.10 -12.30 -8.71
CA GLU A 74 -25.07 -13.39 -8.73
C GLU A 74 -24.89 -14.41 -7.58
N GLY A 75 -24.49 -13.94 -6.39
CA GLY A 75 -24.30 -14.78 -5.21
C GLY A 75 -22.90 -15.42 -5.11
N ARG A 76 -21.98 -15.05 -6.00
CA ARG A 76 -20.56 -15.42 -5.95
C ARG A 76 -19.71 -14.20 -5.64
N ALA A 77 -19.02 -14.25 -4.49
CA ALA A 77 -18.03 -13.26 -4.11
C ALA A 77 -16.77 -13.43 -4.97
N VAL A 78 -16.40 -12.37 -5.69
CA VAL A 78 -15.21 -12.30 -6.54
C VAL A 78 -14.19 -11.40 -5.87
N GLY A 79 -12.95 -11.87 -5.71
CA GLY A 79 -11.87 -11.07 -5.15
C GLY A 79 -11.50 -9.88 -6.03
N VAL A 80 -11.16 -8.76 -5.39
CA VAL A 80 -10.51 -7.62 -6.05
C VAL A 80 -9.07 -7.54 -5.56
N ASP A 81 -8.15 -7.34 -6.50
CA ASP A 81 -6.75 -7.04 -6.24
C ASP A 81 -6.40 -5.67 -6.84
N VAL A 82 -5.61 -4.88 -6.13
CA VAL A 82 -5.28 -3.51 -6.54
C VAL A 82 -3.85 -3.49 -7.05
N VAL A 83 -3.61 -2.91 -8.23
CA VAL A 83 -2.29 -2.79 -8.89
C VAL A 83 -1.97 -1.33 -9.24
N GLU A 84 -0.69 -0.96 -9.22
CA GLU A 84 -0.25 0.37 -9.66
C GLU A 84 -0.08 0.37 -11.18
N VAL A 85 -0.84 1.24 -11.84
CA VAL A 85 -0.78 1.49 -13.27
C VAL A 85 -1.01 2.99 -13.40
N ALA A 86 0.04 3.73 -13.76
CA ALA A 86 -0.08 5.15 -14.08
C ALA A 86 -1.06 5.31 -15.24
N ARG A 87 -1.61 6.51 -15.46
CA ARG A 87 -2.54 6.70 -16.59
C ARG A 87 -1.85 6.31 -17.89
N PRO A 88 -2.32 5.26 -18.59
CA PRO A 88 -1.66 4.85 -19.81
C PRO A 88 -1.74 5.95 -20.85
N TYR A 89 -0.69 6.09 -21.64
CA TYR A 89 -0.64 6.97 -22.79
C TYR A 89 -0.29 6.18 -24.04
N ALA A 90 -0.58 6.79 -25.18
CA ALA A 90 -0.27 6.23 -26.49
C ALA A 90 0.51 7.22 -27.37
N VAL A 91 0.86 8.40 -26.83
CA VAL A 91 1.67 9.40 -27.51
C VAL A 91 2.96 9.64 -26.72
N PRO A 92 4.10 9.90 -27.37
CA PRO A 92 5.27 10.39 -26.67
C PRO A 92 4.91 11.67 -25.90
N ARG A 93 5.37 11.82 -24.63
CA ARG A 93 5.46 13.15 -23.99
C ARG A 93 6.06 14.10 -25.02
N PRO A 94 5.53 15.31 -25.22
CA PRO A 94 5.76 16.08 -26.44
C PRO A 94 7.22 16.03 -26.80
N TYR A 95 7.54 15.22 -27.82
CA TYR A 95 8.78 15.37 -28.55
C TYR A 95 8.70 16.82 -28.99
N ALA A 96 9.50 17.67 -28.35
CA ALA A 96 9.72 19.01 -28.83
C ALA A 96 9.91 18.88 -30.34
N ALA A 97 9.13 19.66 -31.09
CA ALA A 97 9.03 19.63 -32.55
C ALA A 97 10.31 19.10 -33.22
N PRO A 98 10.19 18.24 -34.25
CA PRO A 98 11.32 17.50 -34.82
C PRO A 98 12.52 18.42 -34.94
N ARG A 99 13.55 18.11 -34.15
CA ARG A 99 14.86 18.70 -34.31
C ARG A 99 15.31 18.31 -35.71
N SER A 100 15.19 19.25 -36.64
CA SER A 100 15.52 19.09 -38.06
C SER A 100 17.02 18.80 -38.30
N ASP A 101 17.78 18.56 -37.24
CA ASP A 101 19.22 18.31 -37.19
C ASP A 101 19.60 17.02 -36.43
N ALA A 102 18.65 16.23 -35.91
CA ALA A 102 18.98 14.95 -35.27
C ALA A 102 19.33 13.89 -36.32
N SER A 103 20.54 13.33 -36.27
CA SER A 103 20.89 12.17 -37.10
C SER A 103 20.05 10.95 -36.69
N PRO A 104 19.77 10.00 -37.60
CA PRO A 104 19.07 8.74 -37.27
C PRO A 104 19.71 7.98 -36.09
N ASP A 105 21.02 8.14 -35.87
CA ASP A 105 21.77 7.54 -34.75
C ASP A 105 21.33 8.08 -33.37
N ALA A 106 20.74 9.27 -33.31
CA ALA A 106 20.28 9.89 -32.06
C ALA A 106 18.96 9.29 -31.52
N ILE A 107 18.21 8.55 -32.34
CA ILE A 107 16.93 7.92 -31.97
C ILE A 107 17.16 6.56 -31.26
N GLY A 108 18.29 5.92 -31.53
CA GLY A 108 18.75 4.71 -30.81
C GLY A 108 17.87 3.47 -30.99
N TRP A 109 16.99 3.44 -32.00
CA TRP A 109 16.14 2.29 -32.30
C TRP A 109 16.96 1.19 -33.00
N PRO A 110 16.82 -0.10 -32.61
CA PRO A 110 17.57 -1.19 -33.20
C PRO A 110 17.17 -1.52 -34.64
N ILE A 111 15.96 -1.13 -35.06
CA ILE A 111 15.46 -1.32 -36.42
C ILE A 111 15.12 0.07 -36.99
N LEU A 112 16.02 0.56 -37.83
CA LEU A 112 15.91 1.87 -38.48
C LEU A 112 16.12 1.76 -39.99
N GLY A 113 15.52 2.69 -40.72
CA GLY A 113 15.80 2.93 -42.12
C GLY A 113 14.90 2.17 -43.10
N LYS A 114 15.10 2.49 -44.38
CA LYS A 114 14.26 2.01 -45.47
C LYS A 114 14.41 0.49 -45.65
N GLN A 115 13.28 -0.19 -45.68
CA GLN A 115 13.23 -1.63 -45.93
C GLN A 115 13.06 -1.90 -47.43
N PRO A 116 13.61 -3.02 -47.97
CA PRO A 116 13.45 -3.37 -49.38
C PRO A 116 11.99 -3.55 -49.82
N ALA A 117 11.13 -3.92 -48.88
CA ALA A 117 9.69 -4.02 -49.06
C ALA A 117 8.98 -3.76 -47.71
N PRO A 118 7.69 -3.37 -47.72
CA PRO A 118 6.87 -3.34 -46.52
C PRO A 118 6.91 -4.69 -45.79
N ILE A 119 7.29 -4.66 -44.52
CA ILE A 119 7.58 -5.85 -43.71
C ILE A 119 7.19 -5.60 -42.24
N GLN A 120 6.73 -6.64 -41.54
CA GLN A 120 6.37 -6.56 -40.13
C GLN A 120 7.56 -6.11 -39.26
N GLY A 121 7.30 -5.17 -38.35
CA GLY A 121 8.25 -4.68 -37.36
C GLY A 121 9.09 -3.47 -37.80
N CYS A 122 8.98 -3.02 -39.05
CA CYS A 122 9.64 -1.77 -39.48
C CYS A 122 8.86 -0.53 -39.03
N ASP A 123 9.50 0.63 -39.01
CA ASP A 123 8.87 1.89 -38.61
C ASP A 123 8.06 2.53 -39.76
N ILE A 124 6.92 3.12 -39.42
CA ILE A 124 6.04 3.85 -40.35
C ILE A 124 5.45 5.09 -39.67
N SER A 125 4.97 6.04 -40.47
CA SER A 125 4.12 7.14 -40.00
C SER A 125 3.26 7.67 -41.14
N MET A 126 2.30 8.55 -40.83
CA MET A 126 1.77 9.44 -41.87
C MET A 126 2.87 10.42 -42.34
N VAL A 127 2.78 10.86 -43.60
CA VAL A 127 3.77 11.78 -44.19
C VAL A 127 3.80 13.16 -43.54
N ASP A 128 2.67 13.63 -42.98
CA ASP A 128 2.49 14.98 -42.45
C ASP A 128 3.03 15.17 -41.02
N GLY A 129 3.94 14.32 -40.56
CA GLY A 129 4.57 14.41 -39.24
C GLY A 129 3.74 13.85 -38.07
N ALA A 130 2.90 12.86 -38.34
CA ALA A 130 2.23 12.09 -37.30
C ALA A 130 3.20 11.21 -36.53
N ALA A 131 2.76 10.71 -35.38
CA ALA A 131 3.57 9.88 -34.52
C ALA A 131 4.08 8.61 -35.22
N PRO A 132 5.34 8.24 -35.00
CA PRO A 132 5.90 7.02 -35.55
C PRO A 132 5.31 5.80 -34.85
N GLY A 133 5.24 4.69 -35.56
CA GLY A 133 4.82 3.40 -35.03
C GLY A 133 5.38 2.25 -35.85
N ALA A 134 5.00 1.03 -35.48
CA ALA A 134 5.37 -0.16 -36.19
C ALA A 134 4.39 -0.48 -37.32
N LEU A 135 4.91 -0.99 -38.43
CA LEU A 135 4.16 -1.81 -39.36
C LEU A 135 3.83 -3.12 -38.65
N GLY A 136 2.60 -3.27 -38.17
CA GLY A 136 2.18 -4.41 -37.37
C GLY A 136 2.22 -5.72 -38.12
N CYS A 137 1.47 -5.81 -39.22
CA CYS A 137 1.59 -6.88 -40.19
C CYS A 137 0.89 -6.49 -41.50
N LEU A 138 0.98 -7.37 -42.49
CA LEU A 138 0.24 -7.24 -43.74
C LEU A 138 -1.05 -8.07 -43.64
N VAL A 139 -2.14 -7.49 -44.11
CA VAL A 139 -3.48 -8.09 -44.03
C VAL A 139 -4.19 -7.97 -45.37
N ARG A 140 -5.19 -8.83 -45.59
CA ARG A 140 -6.12 -8.71 -46.71
C ARG A 140 -7.36 -8.00 -46.23
N ASP A 141 -7.78 -6.99 -46.96
CA ASP A 141 -9.10 -6.40 -46.85
C ASP A 141 -10.14 -7.40 -47.41
N ASN A 142 -11.08 -7.88 -46.59
CA ASN A 142 -12.08 -8.85 -47.06
C ASN A 142 -13.10 -8.22 -48.02
N GLU A 143 -13.35 -6.91 -47.90
CA GLU A 143 -14.30 -6.18 -48.73
C GLU A 143 -13.76 -5.99 -50.16
N ALA A 144 -12.51 -5.51 -50.27
CA ALA A 144 -11.91 -5.14 -51.55
C ALA A 144 -10.92 -6.17 -52.13
N GLY A 145 -10.43 -7.08 -51.30
CA GLY A 145 -9.39 -8.05 -51.67
C GLY A 145 -7.97 -7.47 -51.75
N ASP A 146 -7.79 -6.16 -51.52
CA ASP A 146 -6.49 -5.50 -51.50
C ASP A 146 -5.64 -5.95 -50.30
N ILE A 147 -4.32 -5.93 -50.50
CA ILE A 147 -3.32 -6.03 -49.44
C ILE A 147 -3.17 -4.67 -48.78
N CYS A 148 -3.22 -4.68 -47.45
CA CYS A 148 -3.14 -3.51 -46.60
C CYS A 148 -2.05 -3.68 -45.53
N VAL A 149 -1.52 -2.56 -45.08
CA VAL A 149 -0.72 -2.44 -43.86
C VAL A 149 -1.68 -2.30 -42.68
N LEU A 150 -1.47 -3.07 -41.62
CA LEU A 150 -2.13 -2.93 -40.32
C LEU A 150 -1.20 -2.23 -39.32
N SER A 151 -1.70 -1.24 -38.59
CA SER A 151 -1.03 -0.59 -37.46
C SER A 151 -2.08 0.12 -36.59
N SER A 152 -1.66 0.91 -35.60
CA SER A 152 -2.56 1.68 -34.73
C SER A 152 -3.27 2.80 -35.51
N ASN A 153 -4.50 3.12 -35.09
CA ASN A 153 -5.25 4.30 -35.53
C ASN A 153 -4.46 5.58 -35.21
N TYR A 154 -3.88 5.69 -34.01
CA TYR A 154 -3.06 6.85 -33.70
C TYR A 154 -1.91 7.09 -34.69
N VAL A 155 -1.27 6.02 -35.16
CA VAL A 155 -0.12 6.07 -36.09
C VAL A 155 -0.57 6.42 -37.51
N MET A 156 -1.67 5.84 -38.01
CA MET A 156 -2.06 5.95 -39.43
C MET A 156 -3.29 6.82 -39.70
N ALA A 157 -4.11 7.12 -38.69
CA ALA A 157 -5.39 7.80 -38.80
C ALA A 157 -5.55 9.00 -37.86
N ASN A 158 -4.47 9.43 -37.19
CA ASN A 158 -4.41 10.65 -36.39
C ASN A 158 -5.57 10.81 -35.40
N LEU A 159 -5.84 9.78 -34.60
CA LEU A 159 -6.94 9.80 -33.63
C LEU A 159 -8.29 10.08 -34.29
N ASN A 160 -8.59 9.35 -35.36
CA ASN A 160 -9.76 9.51 -36.23
C ASN A 160 -9.79 10.77 -37.10
N GLN A 161 -8.77 11.63 -37.07
CA GLN A 161 -8.76 12.89 -37.83
C GLN A 161 -8.02 12.79 -39.17
N GLY A 162 -7.42 11.64 -39.46
CA GLY A 162 -6.69 11.40 -40.70
C GLY A 162 -7.61 11.50 -41.92
N PRO A 163 -7.30 12.37 -42.91
CA PRO A 163 -8.03 12.37 -44.16
C PRO A 163 -7.99 10.99 -44.84
N ALA A 164 -9.07 10.60 -45.50
CA ALA A 164 -9.05 9.38 -46.31
C ALA A 164 -7.93 9.48 -47.37
N SER A 165 -7.25 8.37 -47.64
CA SER A 165 -6.14 8.26 -48.59
C SER A 165 -4.85 9.01 -48.22
N THR A 166 -4.71 9.48 -46.97
CA THR A 166 -3.45 10.03 -46.45
C THR A 166 -2.30 9.05 -46.67
N LEU A 167 -1.15 9.59 -47.10
CA LEU A 167 0.03 8.81 -47.43
C LEU A 167 0.73 8.30 -46.16
N ILE A 168 0.98 6.99 -46.13
CA ILE A 168 1.78 6.31 -45.12
C ILE A 168 3.17 6.04 -45.72
N ILE A 169 4.22 6.43 -44.99
CA ILE A 169 5.60 6.38 -45.44
C ILE A 169 6.42 5.36 -44.63
N GLN A 170 7.41 4.76 -45.30
CA GLN A 170 8.40 3.87 -44.70
C GLN A 170 9.79 4.20 -45.30
N PRO A 171 10.74 4.68 -44.49
CA PRO A 171 10.64 4.81 -43.04
C PRO A 171 9.77 6.00 -42.62
N SER A 172 9.50 6.12 -41.33
CA SER A 172 8.70 7.19 -40.73
C SER A 172 9.38 8.56 -40.86
N ALA A 173 8.59 9.64 -40.73
CA ALA A 173 9.08 11.01 -40.83
C ALA A 173 10.14 11.34 -39.75
N VAL A 174 10.00 10.77 -38.55
CA VAL A 174 10.91 11.05 -37.42
C VAL A 174 12.34 10.57 -37.68
N VAL A 175 12.50 9.54 -38.52
CA VAL A 175 13.82 8.98 -38.89
C VAL A 175 14.28 9.47 -40.28
N GLY A 176 13.62 10.49 -40.83
CA GLY A 176 13.99 11.15 -42.09
C GLY A 176 13.22 10.69 -43.34
N GLY A 177 12.15 9.91 -43.19
CA GLY A 177 11.27 9.55 -44.30
C GLY A 177 10.54 10.76 -44.91
N THR A 178 10.27 10.70 -46.21
CA THR A 178 9.65 11.79 -46.97
C THR A 178 8.43 11.31 -47.76
N SER A 179 7.72 12.21 -48.44
CA SER A 179 6.64 11.85 -49.36
C SER A 179 7.08 10.94 -50.51
N GLY A 180 8.38 10.91 -50.85
CA GLY A 180 8.94 9.97 -51.83
C GLY A 180 9.05 8.53 -51.32
N ASP A 181 8.86 8.32 -50.01
CA ASP A 181 8.94 7.03 -49.32
C ASP A 181 7.56 6.42 -49.03
N GLY A 182 6.53 6.88 -49.75
CA GLY A 182 5.17 6.38 -49.64
C GLY A 182 5.04 4.90 -49.98
N ILE A 183 4.37 4.14 -49.11
CA ILE A 183 4.12 2.70 -49.30
C ILE A 183 2.63 2.34 -49.30
N ALA A 184 1.78 3.14 -48.66
CA ALA A 184 0.35 2.84 -48.50
C ALA A 184 -0.49 4.10 -48.32
N ARG A 185 -1.81 3.97 -48.41
CA ARG A 185 -2.77 5.05 -48.21
C ARG A 185 -3.87 4.68 -47.22
N LEU A 186 -4.12 5.53 -46.22
CA LEU A 186 -5.12 5.29 -45.18
C LEU A 186 -6.49 4.95 -45.79
N ARG A 187 -7.09 3.85 -45.32
CA ARG A 187 -8.37 3.36 -45.84
C ARG A 187 -9.48 3.40 -44.79
N ARG A 188 -9.29 2.71 -43.68
CA ARG A 188 -10.28 2.62 -42.58
C ARG A 188 -9.60 2.38 -41.25
N TRP A 189 -10.32 2.67 -40.17
CA TRP A 189 -9.85 2.48 -38.80
C TRP A 189 -11.02 2.11 -37.88
N ILE A 190 -10.69 1.52 -36.74
CA ILE A 190 -11.64 1.37 -35.63
C ILE A 190 -11.71 2.72 -34.92
N PRO A 191 -12.89 3.37 -34.84
CA PRO A 191 -13.00 4.69 -34.23
C PRO A 191 -12.66 4.66 -32.73
N LEU A 192 -11.74 5.53 -32.31
CA LEU A 192 -11.49 5.81 -30.89
C LEU A 192 -12.62 6.69 -30.34
N VAL A 193 -13.29 6.25 -29.28
CA VAL A 193 -14.45 6.96 -28.72
C VAL A 193 -14.06 7.73 -27.45
N PRO A 194 -14.18 9.07 -27.43
CA PRO A 194 -13.92 9.88 -26.23
C PRO A 194 -14.88 9.57 -25.08
N ASN A 195 -14.40 9.69 -23.84
CA ASN A 195 -15.22 9.75 -22.62
C ASN A 195 -16.14 8.54 -22.34
N GLY A 196 -15.87 7.37 -22.95
CA GLY A 196 -16.57 6.12 -22.63
C GLY A 196 -18.06 6.06 -23.00
N SER A 197 -18.55 6.97 -23.87
CA SER A 197 -19.94 6.99 -24.36
C SER A 197 -20.26 5.91 -25.40
N GLY A 198 -19.28 5.07 -25.74
CA GLY A 198 -19.37 3.94 -26.66
C GLY A 198 -18.16 3.02 -26.49
N ALA A 199 -18.19 1.88 -27.17
CA ALA A 199 -17.18 0.84 -26.97
C ALA A 199 -16.06 0.92 -28.02
N GLY A 200 -15.00 1.67 -27.71
CA GLY A 200 -13.72 1.52 -28.39
C GLY A 200 -13.03 0.25 -27.87
N TYR A 201 -12.93 -0.78 -28.70
CA TYR A 201 -12.32 -2.07 -28.31
C TYR A 201 -10.86 -2.23 -28.76
N ALA A 202 -10.38 -1.35 -29.65
CA ALA A 202 -9.04 -1.46 -30.22
C ALA A 202 -8.57 -0.13 -30.82
N ASP A 203 -7.26 0.11 -30.73
CA ASP A 203 -6.54 1.12 -31.49
C ASP A 203 -5.96 0.45 -32.74
N ALA A 204 -6.63 0.60 -33.88
CA ALA A 204 -6.22 -0.06 -35.12
C ALA A 204 -6.72 0.66 -36.38
N ALA A 205 -5.91 0.63 -37.43
CA ALA A 205 -6.20 1.14 -38.76
C ALA A 205 -5.57 0.27 -39.84
N ILE A 206 -6.12 0.34 -41.05
CA ILE A 206 -5.48 -0.19 -42.24
C ILE A 206 -5.24 0.89 -43.30
N ALA A 207 -4.12 0.74 -43.99
CA ALA A 207 -3.77 1.52 -45.16
C ALA A 207 -3.56 0.59 -46.35
N ARG A 208 -4.22 0.88 -47.48
CA ARG A 208 -4.09 0.09 -48.71
C ARG A 208 -2.67 0.26 -49.26
N LEU A 209 -1.99 -0.85 -49.52
CA LEU A 209 -0.63 -0.83 -50.06
C LEU A 209 -0.64 -0.32 -51.51
N ASP A 210 0.31 0.53 -51.88
CA ASP A 210 0.37 1.07 -53.25
C ASP A 210 0.78 -0.01 -54.26
N ASN A 211 1.78 -0.84 -53.91
CA ASN A 211 2.20 -1.99 -54.70
C ASN A 211 1.64 -3.30 -54.13
N GLN A 212 0.60 -3.83 -54.78
CA GLN A 212 -0.11 -5.04 -54.38
C GLN A 212 0.67 -6.37 -54.57
N SER A 213 1.90 -6.31 -55.06
CA SER A 213 2.73 -7.50 -55.36
C SER A 213 4.10 -7.50 -54.66
N SER A 214 4.50 -6.38 -54.06
CA SER A 214 5.83 -6.20 -53.46
C SER A 214 5.71 -5.94 -51.96
N TYR A 215 5.64 -7.02 -51.18
CA TYR A 215 5.61 -7.01 -49.72
C TYR A 215 6.21 -8.31 -49.17
N SER A 216 6.61 -8.29 -47.90
CA SER A 216 7.10 -9.48 -47.20
C SER A 216 6.09 -9.96 -46.15
N ARG A 217 5.92 -11.28 -46.05
CA ARG A 217 5.19 -11.94 -44.96
C ARG A 217 6.11 -12.39 -43.81
N GLN A 218 7.40 -12.07 -43.92
CA GLN A 218 8.38 -12.33 -42.87
C GLN A 218 8.39 -11.18 -41.86
N VAL A 219 9.11 -11.38 -40.76
CA VAL A 219 9.42 -10.33 -39.79
C VAL A 219 10.79 -9.74 -40.12
N VAL A 220 10.94 -8.43 -39.93
CA VAL A 220 12.21 -7.73 -40.17
C VAL A 220 13.37 -8.44 -39.44
N ASN A 221 14.50 -8.57 -40.13
CA ASN A 221 15.71 -9.26 -39.66
C ASN A 221 15.51 -10.72 -39.20
N ASN A 222 14.36 -11.35 -39.51
CA ASN A 222 13.98 -12.68 -39.03
C ASN A 222 14.08 -12.82 -37.50
N LEU A 223 13.77 -11.75 -36.76
CA LEU A 223 13.94 -11.67 -35.32
C LEU A 223 12.94 -12.52 -34.51
N MET A 224 11.82 -12.91 -35.13
CA MET A 224 10.88 -13.91 -34.61
C MET A 224 10.23 -14.66 -35.77
N PRO A 225 9.58 -15.82 -35.53
CA PRO A 225 8.85 -16.53 -36.57
C PRO A 225 7.75 -15.66 -37.21
N PRO A 226 7.42 -15.83 -38.49
CA PRO A 226 6.32 -15.12 -39.11
C PRO A 226 4.97 -15.63 -38.59
N ILE A 227 3.91 -14.83 -38.81
CA ILE A 227 2.54 -15.22 -38.48
C ILE A 227 2.15 -16.46 -39.28
N THR A 228 1.74 -17.51 -38.57
CA THR A 228 1.26 -18.80 -39.11
C THR A 228 0.27 -19.42 -38.12
N ALA A 229 -0.34 -20.56 -38.46
CA ALA A 229 -1.15 -21.31 -37.49
C ALA A 229 -0.34 -21.82 -36.28
N GLY A 230 0.97 -22.04 -36.44
CA GLY A 230 1.87 -22.44 -35.34
C GLY A 230 2.46 -21.27 -34.54
N HIS A 231 2.33 -20.04 -35.05
CA HIS A 231 2.77 -18.81 -34.42
C HIS A 231 1.67 -17.74 -34.61
N PRO A 232 0.50 -17.93 -33.99
CA PRO A 232 -0.66 -17.08 -34.22
C PRO A 232 -0.51 -15.73 -33.53
N ALA A 233 -1.06 -14.68 -34.14
CA ALA A 233 -1.14 -13.35 -33.55
C ALA A 233 -2.22 -13.31 -32.46
N VAL A 234 -1.90 -12.68 -31.33
CA VAL A 234 -2.79 -12.58 -30.16
C VAL A 234 -3.19 -11.15 -29.84
N GLY A 235 -2.31 -10.17 -30.09
CA GLY A 235 -2.58 -8.76 -29.81
C GLY A 235 -1.72 -7.80 -30.60
N MET A 236 -1.99 -6.51 -30.45
CA MET A 236 -1.26 -5.41 -31.08
C MET A 236 -1.08 -4.25 -30.10
N VAL A 237 0.15 -3.74 -29.96
CA VAL A 237 0.49 -2.67 -28.99
C VAL A 237 -0.38 -1.43 -29.21
N ALA A 238 -1.08 -1.01 -28.17
CA ALA A 238 -2.05 0.08 -28.22
C ALA A 238 -1.75 1.23 -27.25
N ALA A 239 -1.36 0.92 -26.01
CA ALA A 239 -1.10 1.92 -24.97
C ALA A 239 -0.14 1.37 -23.92
N TRP A 240 0.45 2.24 -23.11
CA TRP A 240 1.40 1.85 -22.07
C TRP A 240 1.52 2.87 -20.95
N ASP A 241 2.20 2.49 -19.87
CA ASP A 241 2.82 3.44 -18.94
C ASP A 241 4.29 3.11 -18.72
N ASP A 242 5.15 4.14 -18.70
CA ASP A 242 6.58 3.94 -18.46
C ASP A 242 6.92 3.89 -16.97
N GLU A 243 6.05 4.38 -16.08
CA GLU A 243 6.32 4.49 -14.64
C GLU A 243 6.39 3.10 -13.98
N PHE A 244 5.47 2.22 -14.33
CA PHE A 244 5.40 0.83 -13.86
C PHE A 244 5.62 -0.17 -15.00
N ARG A 245 5.92 0.32 -16.21
CA ARG A 245 6.24 -0.47 -17.41
C ARG A 245 5.07 -1.36 -17.83
N ASN A 246 3.84 -0.88 -17.71
CA ASN A 246 2.68 -1.63 -18.20
C ASN A 246 2.51 -1.42 -19.70
N CYS A 247 2.07 -2.47 -20.39
CA CYS A 247 1.76 -2.45 -21.81
C CYS A 247 0.38 -3.07 -22.05
N PHE A 248 -0.41 -2.41 -22.89
CA PHE A 248 -1.78 -2.81 -23.23
C PHE A 248 -1.88 -3.08 -24.73
N LEU A 249 -2.42 -4.25 -25.07
CA LEU A 249 -2.57 -4.70 -26.46
C LEU A 249 -4.05 -4.77 -26.85
N SER A 250 -4.38 -4.23 -28.01
CA SER A 250 -5.65 -4.51 -28.69
C SER A 250 -5.68 -5.99 -29.07
N ARG A 251 -6.75 -6.71 -28.74
CA ARG A 251 -6.85 -8.14 -29.09
C ARG A 251 -6.95 -8.32 -30.61
N MET A 252 -6.18 -9.27 -31.13
CA MET A 252 -6.12 -9.46 -32.59
C MET A 252 -7.47 -9.94 -33.17
N ASP A 253 -8.23 -10.77 -32.45
CA ASP A 253 -9.57 -11.20 -32.89
C ASP A 253 -10.56 -10.03 -33.02
N ARG A 254 -10.50 -9.06 -32.10
CA ARG A 254 -11.29 -7.82 -32.17
C ARG A 254 -10.85 -6.90 -33.30
N VAL A 255 -9.54 -6.80 -33.54
CA VAL A 255 -8.98 -6.01 -34.64
C VAL A 255 -9.40 -6.60 -36.00
N VAL A 256 -9.24 -7.91 -36.18
CA VAL A 256 -9.61 -8.63 -37.40
C VAL A 256 -11.10 -8.49 -37.71
N ALA A 257 -11.96 -8.68 -36.70
CA ALA A 257 -13.40 -8.54 -36.85
C ALA A 257 -13.83 -7.07 -37.07
N GLY A 258 -13.29 -6.14 -36.29
CA GLY A 258 -13.67 -4.72 -36.33
C GLY A 258 -13.24 -4.00 -37.61
N LEU A 259 -12.17 -4.48 -38.24
CA LEU A 259 -11.71 -3.98 -39.53
C LEU A 259 -12.12 -4.86 -40.70
N ASP A 260 -12.85 -5.96 -40.53
CA ASP A 260 -13.17 -6.92 -41.61
C ASP A 260 -11.95 -7.25 -42.50
N ILE A 261 -10.92 -7.81 -41.87
CA ILE A 261 -9.66 -8.19 -42.53
C ILE A 261 -9.36 -9.68 -42.33
N SER A 262 -8.37 -10.18 -43.06
CA SER A 262 -7.78 -11.50 -42.85
C SER A 262 -6.26 -11.39 -42.74
N LEU A 263 -5.65 -12.08 -41.77
CA LEU A 263 -4.18 -12.17 -41.68
C LEU A 263 -3.60 -12.88 -42.90
N LEU A 264 -2.35 -12.55 -43.25
CA LEU A 264 -1.62 -13.13 -44.39
C LEU A 264 -0.50 -14.07 -43.92
N PRO A 265 -0.79 -15.35 -43.65
CA PRO A 265 0.22 -16.28 -43.17
C PRO A 265 1.36 -16.52 -44.17
N ALA A 266 2.57 -16.66 -43.64
CA ALA A 266 3.76 -16.91 -44.46
C ALA A 266 3.76 -18.32 -45.09
N ASP A 267 3.16 -19.30 -44.42
CA ASP A 267 3.15 -20.72 -44.81
C ASP A 267 1.91 -21.14 -45.61
N GLY A 268 0.95 -20.23 -45.83
CA GLY A 268 -0.31 -20.53 -46.52
C GLY A 268 -1.35 -21.23 -45.66
N SER A 269 -1.17 -21.28 -44.34
CA SER A 269 -2.21 -21.73 -43.41
C SER A 269 -3.49 -20.87 -43.50
N SER A 270 -4.61 -21.34 -42.92
CA SER A 270 -5.84 -20.55 -42.92
C SER A 270 -5.70 -19.31 -42.03
N ALA A 271 -6.13 -18.14 -42.50
CA ALA A 271 -6.07 -16.89 -41.75
C ALA A 271 -6.74 -16.98 -40.36
N ALA A 272 -7.85 -17.73 -40.25
CA ALA A 272 -8.56 -17.93 -38.98
C ALA A 272 -7.72 -18.67 -37.92
N ALA A 273 -6.88 -19.64 -38.34
CA ALA A 273 -5.98 -20.36 -37.44
C ALA A 273 -4.77 -19.51 -36.99
N CYS A 274 -4.54 -18.36 -37.64
CA CYS A 274 -3.44 -17.46 -37.32
C CYS A 274 -3.80 -16.42 -36.26
N VAL A 275 -5.01 -16.50 -35.68
CA VAL A 275 -5.47 -15.63 -34.60
C VAL A 275 -5.73 -16.47 -33.36
N ALA A 276 -5.07 -16.13 -32.26
CA ALA A 276 -5.27 -16.77 -30.97
C ALA A 276 -6.05 -15.89 -30.01
N ALA A 277 -6.93 -16.50 -29.21
CA ALA A 277 -7.53 -15.82 -28.06
C ALA A 277 -6.49 -15.69 -26.94
N PRO A 278 -6.44 -14.56 -26.21
CA PRO A 278 -5.49 -14.40 -25.11
C PRO A 278 -5.87 -15.29 -23.92
N GLU A 279 -4.86 -15.87 -23.28
CA GLU A 279 -5.00 -16.61 -22.02
C GLU A 279 -4.01 -16.09 -20.99
N LEU A 280 -4.36 -16.18 -19.70
CA LEU A 280 -3.45 -15.80 -18.61
C LEU A 280 -2.17 -16.61 -18.65
N LEU A 281 -1.03 -16.00 -18.36
CA LEU A 281 0.30 -16.62 -18.36
C LEU A 281 0.76 -17.15 -19.73
N MET A 282 0.04 -16.83 -20.82
CA MET A 282 0.48 -17.14 -22.17
C MET A 282 1.77 -16.37 -22.48
N HIS A 283 2.80 -17.07 -22.97
CA HIS A 283 4.01 -16.42 -23.47
C HIS A 283 3.71 -15.75 -24.81
N ILE A 284 4.17 -14.51 -24.93
CA ILE A 284 4.02 -13.70 -26.12
C ILE A 284 5.38 -13.13 -26.54
N GLU A 285 5.56 -12.96 -27.84
CA GLU A 285 6.74 -12.33 -28.44
C GLU A 285 6.31 -11.31 -29.49
N LYS A 286 7.11 -10.25 -29.67
CA LYS A 286 6.92 -9.27 -30.73
C LYS A 286 8.25 -8.76 -31.24
N VAL A 287 8.18 -8.14 -32.42
CA VAL A 287 9.24 -7.30 -32.96
C VAL A 287 8.66 -5.92 -33.25
N GLY A 288 9.19 -4.90 -32.57
CA GLY A 288 8.86 -3.50 -32.79
C GLY A 288 10.11 -2.69 -33.17
N PRO A 289 9.98 -1.58 -33.90
CA PRO A 289 11.14 -0.86 -34.40
C PRO A 289 12.00 -0.27 -33.27
N ALA A 290 11.36 0.15 -32.17
CA ALA A 290 12.02 0.78 -31.04
C ALA A 290 12.69 -0.20 -30.10
N THR A 291 12.11 -1.39 -29.90
CA THR A 291 12.59 -2.38 -28.93
C THR A 291 13.30 -3.57 -29.55
N GLY A 292 13.13 -3.81 -30.85
CA GLY A 292 13.58 -5.04 -31.49
C GLY A 292 12.75 -6.24 -31.02
N TYR A 293 13.41 -7.38 -30.85
CA TYR A 293 12.80 -8.59 -30.32
C TYR A 293 12.52 -8.47 -28.82
N THR A 294 11.30 -8.81 -28.40
CA THR A 294 10.88 -8.80 -26.99
C THR A 294 9.92 -9.94 -26.71
N SER A 295 9.95 -10.47 -25.48
CA SER A 295 9.04 -11.51 -25.01
C SER A 295 8.56 -11.24 -23.59
N SER A 296 7.27 -11.48 -23.33
CA SER A 296 6.64 -11.30 -22.02
C SER A 296 5.49 -12.30 -21.82
N VAL A 297 4.72 -12.15 -20.75
CA VAL A 297 3.57 -12.98 -20.44
C VAL A 297 2.28 -12.15 -20.37
N VAL A 298 1.15 -12.78 -20.66
CA VAL A 298 -0.17 -12.17 -20.47
C VAL A 298 -0.54 -12.16 -18.98
N ASP A 299 -0.44 -11.00 -18.34
CA ASP A 299 -0.71 -10.82 -16.91
C ASP A 299 -2.21 -10.73 -16.60
N ALA A 300 -2.98 -10.10 -17.49
CA ALA A 300 -4.43 -10.08 -17.41
C ALA A 300 -5.09 -9.96 -18.79
N VAL A 301 -6.37 -10.34 -18.84
CA VAL A 301 -7.20 -10.28 -20.04
C VAL A 301 -8.45 -9.44 -19.83
N GLY A 302 -9.00 -8.96 -20.93
CA GLY A 302 -10.21 -8.16 -20.94
C GLY A 302 -10.02 -6.81 -20.23
N ALA A 303 -8.83 -6.23 -20.22
CA ALA A 303 -8.56 -4.97 -19.55
C ALA A 303 -9.43 -3.83 -20.12
N ILE A 304 -9.82 -2.92 -19.25
CA ILE A 304 -10.50 -1.66 -19.56
C ILE A 304 -9.65 -0.55 -18.97
N VAL A 305 -9.10 0.34 -19.80
CA VAL A 305 -8.19 1.40 -19.34
C VAL A 305 -8.53 2.76 -19.93
N LYS A 306 -8.23 3.79 -19.15
CA LYS A 306 -8.33 5.20 -19.54
C LYS A 306 -7.01 5.64 -20.16
N VAL A 307 -6.98 5.82 -21.47
CA VAL A 307 -5.78 6.17 -22.23
C VAL A 307 -5.78 7.66 -22.57
N ASP A 308 -4.66 8.33 -22.28
CA ASP A 308 -4.40 9.70 -22.70
C ASP A 308 -3.60 9.72 -24.02
N TYR A 309 -4.16 10.34 -25.05
CA TYR A 309 -3.49 10.51 -26.34
C TYR A 309 -2.86 11.92 -26.49
N GLY A 310 -2.61 12.63 -25.39
CA GLY A 310 -1.90 13.91 -25.32
C GLY A 310 -2.61 15.11 -25.96
N ASN A 311 -3.87 14.94 -26.37
CA ASN A 311 -4.74 16.00 -26.88
C ASN A 311 -5.70 16.55 -25.80
N GLY A 312 -5.45 16.23 -24.52
CA GLY A 312 -6.30 16.59 -23.40
C GLY A 312 -7.63 15.82 -23.32
N THR A 313 -7.83 14.83 -24.20
CA THR A 313 -9.01 13.95 -24.19
C THR A 313 -8.63 12.56 -23.72
N VAL A 314 -9.40 12.04 -22.76
CA VAL A 314 -9.26 10.65 -22.28
C VAL A 314 -10.16 9.72 -23.09
N TYR A 315 -9.54 8.66 -23.62
CA TYR A 315 -10.21 7.60 -24.37
C TYR A 315 -10.34 6.36 -23.49
N VAL A 316 -11.44 5.63 -23.60
CA VAL A 316 -11.62 4.36 -22.88
C VAL A 316 -11.50 3.22 -23.86
N LEU A 317 -10.42 2.45 -23.74
CA LEU A 317 -10.24 1.21 -24.48
C LEU A 317 -10.69 0.02 -23.63
N GLN A 318 -11.38 -0.94 -24.24
CA GLN A 318 -11.95 -2.09 -23.56
C GLN A 318 -11.57 -3.41 -24.22
N ASP A 319 -11.60 -4.48 -23.43
CA ASP A 319 -11.29 -5.84 -23.88
C ASP A 319 -9.82 -5.98 -24.35
N LEU A 320 -8.90 -5.31 -23.67
CA LEU A 320 -7.47 -5.32 -23.98
C LEU A 320 -6.74 -6.48 -23.28
N ILE A 321 -5.51 -6.76 -23.71
CA ILE A 321 -4.55 -7.63 -23.03
C ILE A 321 -3.63 -6.73 -22.19
N TRP A 322 -3.33 -7.12 -20.95
CA TRP A 322 -2.34 -6.44 -20.11
C TRP A 322 -1.10 -7.32 -19.95
N THR A 323 0.07 -6.71 -20.13
CA THR A 323 1.39 -7.31 -19.94
C THR A 323 2.37 -6.25 -19.39
N GLN A 324 3.58 -6.64 -19.03
CA GLN A 324 4.62 -5.73 -18.51
C GLN A 324 5.92 -5.79 -19.31
N ALA A 325 6.66 -4.67 -19.28
CA ALA A 325 7.98 -4.47 -19.89
C ALA A 325 8.06 -4.94 -21.36
N PHE A 326 7.05 -4.56 -22.13
CA PHE A 326 6.81 -5.08 -23.48
C PHE A 326 6.54 -3.97 -24.50
N HIS A 327 7.03 -2.74 -24.29
CA HIS A 327 6.96 -1.66 -25.28
C HIS A 327 8.08 -0.62 -25.05
N TRP A 328 8.30 0.22 -26.06
CA TRP A 328 8.81 1.59 -25.96
C TRP A 328 8.07 2.50 -26.96
N ASP A 329 8.24 3.81 -26.81
CA ASP A 329 7.82 4.81 -27.81
C ASP A 329 8.32 4.40 -29.22
N GLY A 330 7.38 4.22 -30.14
CA GLY A 330 7.64 3.73 -31.50
C GLY A 330 7.14 2.30 -31.79
N ASP A 331 6.85 1.51 -30.76
CA ASP A 331 6.30 0.15 -30.93
C ASP A 331 4.78 0.12 -31.17
N SER A 332 4.10 1.26 -31.14
CA SER A 332 2.65 1.34 -31.38
C SER A 332 2.28 0.64 -32.68
N GLY A 333 1.34 -0.31 -32.63
CA GLY A 333 0.94 -1.11 -33.77
C GLY A 333 1.76 -2.38 -33.97
N ALA A 334 2.81 -2.65 -33.18
CA ALA A 334 3.56 -3.91 -33.28
C ALA A 334 2.67 -5.09 -32.87
N VAL A 335 2.64 -6.13 -33.70
CA VAL A 335 1.83 -7.33 -33.47
C VAL A 335 2.59 -8.31 -32.57
N ALA A 336 1.94 -8.72 -31.49
CA ALA A 336 2.38 -9.77 -30.59
C ALA A 336 1.80 -11.13 -31.03
N CYS A 337 2.66 -12.15 -31.06
CA CYS A 337 2.32 -13.52 -31.40
C CYS A 337 2.55 -14.45 -30.20
N VAL A 338 1.91 -15.61 -30.22
CA VAL A 338 2.11 -16.65 -29.20
C VAL A 338 3.49 -17.26 -29.37
N GLY A 339 4.35 -17.15 -28.36
CA GLY A 339 5.70 -17.69 -28.42
C GLY A 339 6.69 -16.97 -27.50
N GLY A 340 7.97 -17.16 -27.77
CA GLY A 340 9.06 -16.67 -26.95
C GLY A 340 9.17 -17.36 -25.59
N ASN A 341 10.05 -16.82 -24.74
CA ASN A 341 10.35 -17.38 -23.42
C ASN A 341 9.63 -16.68 -22.25
N GLY A 342 8.85 -15.63 -22.56
CA GLY A 342 8.10 -14.83 -21.62
C GLY A 342 8.95 -13.93 -20.71
N ARG A 343 10.25 -13.77 -20.98
CA ARG A 343 11.21 -13.11 -20.08
C ARG A 343 12.26 -12.23 -20.77
N GLU A 344 12.26 -12.17 -22.10
CA GLU A 344 13.09 -11.23 -22.88
C GLU A 344 12.46 -9.83 -22.87
N TYR A 345 12.40 -9.22 -21.70
CA TYR A 345 11.78 -7.92 -21.50
C TYR A 345 12.53 -6.80 -22.22
N VAL A 346 11.81 -5.73 -22.52
CA VAL A 346 12.42 -4.50 -22.99
C VAL A 346 13.45 -4.01 -21.97
N PRO A 347 14.68 -3.67 -22.38
CA PRO A 347 15.68 -3.11 -21.48
C PRO A 347 15.14 -1.87 -20.76
N THR A 348 15.65 -1.56 -19.58
CA THR A 348 15.34 -0.27 -18.95
C THR A 348 16.05 0.83 -19.72
N ARG A 349 15.31 1.66 -20.46
CA ARG A 349 15.82 2.96 -20.92
C ARG A 349 16.13 3.79 -19.68
N ASN A 350 17.31 4.39 -19.63
CA ASN A 350 17.70 5.33 -18.59
C ASN A 350 16.99 6.70 -18.79
N GLU A 351 15.71 6.68 -19.17
CA GLU A 351 14.92 7.84 -19.58
C GLU A 351 13.84 8.23 -18.57
N SER A 352 13.55 7.41 -17.56
CA SER A 352 12.85 7.87 -16.36
C SER A 352 13.84 8.59 -15.43
N GLY A 353 14.40 9.69 -15.94
CA GLY A 353 14.86 10.78 -15.09
C GLY A 353 13.71 11.20 -14.19
N CYS A 354 13.94 11.28 -12.88
CA CYS A 354 12.97 11.89 -11.98
C CYS A 354 12.56 13.26 -12.56
N VAL A 355 11.26 13.47 -12.84
CA VAL A 355 10.76 14.70 -13.50
C VAL A 355 11.19 15.97 -12.74
N VAL A 356 11.31 15.86 -11.41
CA VAL A 356 11.85 16.91 -10.54
C VAL A 356 13.33 17.17 -10.84
N LEU A 357 14.17 16.12 -10.89
CA LEU A 357 15.60 16.26 -11.18
C LEU A 357 15.87 16.78 -12.59
N ASP A 358 15.08 16.33 -13.58
CA ASP A 358 15.17 16.84 -14.95
C ASP A 358 14.79 18.33 -15.05
N SER A 359 13.69 18.72 -14.40
CA SER A 359 13.22 20.11 -14.41
C SER A 359 14.21 21.05 -13.71
N ILE A 360 14.71 20.66 -12.53
CA ILE A 360 15.71 21.43 -11.77
C ILE A 360 17.05 21.46 -12.51
N GLY A 361 17.47 20.32 -13.08
CA GLY A 361 18.72 20.17 -13.81
C GLY A 361 18.77 21.09 -15.04
N LYS A 362 17.66 21.16 -15.79
CA LYS A 362 17.53 22.09 -16.93
C LYS A 362 17.50 23.56 -16.51
N TYR A 363 16.81 23.89 -15.42
CA TYR A 363 16.69 25.27 -14.94
C TYR A 363 18.03 25.82 -14.46
N TYR A 364 18.75 25.07 -13.62
CA TYR A 364 20.03 25.48 -13.03
C TYR A 364 21.28 25.06 -13.82
N ASN A 365 21.11 24.33 -14.93
CA ASN A 365 22.21 23.78 -15.73
C ASN A 365 23.13 22.85 -14.90
N LEU A 366 22.52 21.92 -14.18
CA LEU A 366 23.18 20.93 -13.32
C LEU A 366 23.02 19.50 -13.88
N PRO A 367 23.97 18.59 -13.65
CA PRO A 367 23.96 17.24 -14.20
C PRO A 367 23.08 16.25 -13.41
N LEU A 368 21.90 16.68 -12.94
CA LEU A 368 21.06 15.93 -11.99
C LEU A 368 20.43 14.65 -12.55
N THR A 369 20.36 14.49 -13.87
CA THR A 369 19.80 13.29 -14.51
C THR A 369 20.62 12.02 -14.18
N GLY A 370 21.92 12.17 -13.88
CA GLY A 370 22.77 11.06 -13.41
C GLY A 370 22.57 10.69 -11.94
N ASP A 371 21.92 11.55 -11.16
CA ASP A 371 21.83 11.42 -9.69
C ASP A 371 20.60 10.63 -9.24
N ASN A 372 19.86 10.03 -10.17
CA ASN A 372 18.72 9.15 -9.85
C ASN A 372 19.11 8.05 -8.84
N ALA A 373 20.30 7.46 -9.00
CA ALA A 373 20.80 6.42 -8.10
C ALA A 373 21.08 6.98 -6.70
N LEU A 374 21.80 8.10 -6.61
CA LEU A 374 22.10 8.75 -5.33
C LEU A 374 20.83 9.26 -4.63
N THR A 375 19.87 9.80 -5.39
CA THR A 375 18.57 10.26 -4.89
C THR A 375 17.71 9.09 -4.39
N SER A 376 17.69 7.97 -5.14
CA SER A 376 17.00 6.75 -4.70
C SER A 376 17.66 6.17 -3.46
N GLN A 377 18.99 6.22 -3.38
CA GLN A 377 19.73 5.81 -2.19
C GLN A 377 19.40 6.68 -0.99
N ALA A 378 19.41 8.02 -1.14
CA ALA A 378 19.02 8.94 -0.07
C ALA A 378 17.57 8.70 0.39
N ARG A 379 16.66 8.45 -0.56
CA ARG A 379 15.27 8.10 -0.27
C ARG A 379 15.17 6.79 0.50
N ASP A 380 15.73 5.71 -0.04
CA ASP A 380 15.51 4.34 0.42
C ASP A 380 16.34 3.99 1.65
N GLN A 381 17.50 4.62 1.82
CA GLN A 381 18.42 4.33 2.90
C GLN A 381 18.43 5.39 3.99
N PHE A 382 17.90 6.60 3.79
CA PHE A 382 17.88 7.61 4.84
C PHE A 382 16.47 8.14 5.12
N LEU A 383 15.82 8.76 4.13
CA LEU A 383 14.51 9.38 4.34
C LEU A 383 13.42 8.37 4.73
N SER A 384 13.40 7.20 4.10
CA SER A 384 12.44 6.12 4.40
C SER A 384 12.57 5.58 5.83
N GLN A 385 13.74 5.77 6.46
CA GLN A 385 14.01 5.30 7.82
C GLN A 385 13.42 6.21 8.88
N SER A 386 12.83 7.35 8.50
CA SER A 386 12.24 8.29 9.46
C SER A 386 10.82 8.72 9.12
N GLN A 387 10.03 9.04 10.14
CA GLN A 387 8.65 9.51 9.95
C GLN A 387 8.62 10.83 9.17
N VAL A 388 9.44 11.80 9.57
CA VAL A 388 9.58 13.08 8.87
C VAL A 388 10.11 12.86 7.45
N GLY A 389 11.06 11.94 7.27
CA GLY A 389 11.60 11.61 5.95
C GLY A 389 10.55 11.00 5.01
N ASN A 390 9.68 10.12 5.50
CA ASN A 390 8.56 9.58 4.72
C ASN A 390 7.51 10.65 4.37
N LEU A 391 7.27 11.62 5.25
CA LEU A 391 6.44 12.80 4.94
C LEU A 391 7.06 13.63 3.81
N ILE A 392 8.38 13.89 3.88
CA ILE A 392 9.13 14.61 2.85
C ILE A 392 9.07 13.88 1.50
N ILE A 393 9.26 12.55 1.50
CA ILE A 393 9.08 11.70 0.32
C ILE A 393 7.68 11.95 -0.28
N GLY A 394 6.63 11.81 0.52
CA GLY A 394 5.25 12.04 0.08
C GLY A 394 5.04 13.43 -0.52
N VAL A 395 5.53 14.47 0.15
CA VAL A 395 5.44 15.86 -0.35
C VAL A 395 6.12 16.01 -1.71
N ILE A 396 7.33 15.47 -1.89
CA ILE A 396 8.07 15.58 -3.16
C ILE A 396 7.33 14.85 -4.28
N TYR A 397 6.84 13.63 -4.03
CA TYR A 397 6.19 12.84 -5.08
C TYR A 397 4.81 13.38 -5.46
N ASN A 398 3.96 13.70 -4.48
CA ASN A 398 2.61 14.20 -4.73
C ASN A 398 2.61 15.56 -5.45
N ASN A 399 3.64 16.38 -5.20
CA ASN A 399 3.74 17.73 -5.73
C ASN A 399 4.77 17.86 -6.86
N SER A 400 5.30 16.74 -7.36
CA SER A 400 6.35 16.72 -8.39
C SER A 400 5.96 17.47 -9.68
N HIS A 401 4.68 17.42 -10.04
CA HIS A 401 4.12 18.14 -11.18
C HIS A 401 4.17 19.66 -11.03
N LEU A 402 4.03 20.19 -9.81
CA LEU A 402 4.09 21.64 -9.54
C LEU A 402 5.48 22.21 -9.85
N VAL A 403 6.55 21.45 -9.56
CA VAL A 403 7.93 21.86 -9.88
C VAL A 403 8.12 21.91 -11.40
N ALA A 404 7.62 20.90 -12.12
CA ALA A 404 7.69 20.86 -13.57
C ALA A 404 6.90 21.99 -14.22
N GLU A 405 5.72 22.34 -13.69
CA GLU A 405 4.90 23.45 -14.19
C GLU A 405 5.55 24.82 -13.93
N ARG A 406 6.10 25.04 -12.73
CA ARG A 406 6.71 26.32 -12.35
C ARG A 406 8.01 26.61 -13.11
N LEU A 407 8.77 25.57 -13.45
CA LEU A 407 10.06 25.70 -14.15
C LEU A 407 10.00 25.41 -15.65
N GLY A 408 8.99 24.68 -16.11
CA GLY A 408 8.88 24.16 -17.47
C GLY A 408 9.01 25.26 -18.53
N GLY A 409 9.99 25.13 -19.41
CA GLY A 409 10.23 26.08 -20.51
C GLY A 409 11.08 27.32 -20.13
N TYR A 410 11.60 27.39 -18.90
CA TYR A 410 12.43 28.51 -18.43
C TYR A 410 13.84 28.06 -18.03
N LYS A 411 14.77 29.02 -17.95
CA LYS A 411 16.15 28.81 -17.47
C LYS A 411 16.47 29.87 -16.42
N GLY A 412 17.18 29.47 -15.35
CA GLY A 412 17.70 30.41 -14.36
C GLY A 412 18.74 31.35 -14.98
N THR A 413 18.92 32.50 -14.36
CA THR A 413 19.96 33.47 -14.71
C THR A 413 21.36 32.88 -14.50
N GLY A 414 22.38 33.46 -15.15
CA GLY A 414 23.77 33.01 -14.95
C GLY A 414 24.23 33.09 -13.48
N GLN A 415 23.68 34.01 -12.70
CA GLN A 415 23.95 34.14 -11.27
C GLN A 415 23.30 33.00 -10.47
N GLU A 416 22.03 32.68 -10.73
CA GLU A 416 21.31 31.54 -10.11
C GLU A 416 22.01 30.21 -10.42
N GLN A 417 22.40 30.00 -11.67
CA GLN A 417 23.14 28.80 -12.10
C GLN A 417 24.52 28.71 -11.41
N GLY A 418 25.21 29.85 -11.25
CA GLY A 418 26.50 29.92 -10.56
C GLY A 418 26.43 29.52 -9.09
N TYR A 419 25.44 30.01 -8.34
CA TYR A 419 25.22 29.62 -6.95
C TYR A 419 24.80 28.15 -6.85
N ALA A 420 23.84 27.70 -7.67
CA ALA A 420 23.38 26.31 -7.66
C ALA A 420 24.53 25.33 -7.92
N LYS A 421 25.41 25.64 -8.88
CA LYS A 421 26.61 24.83 -9.18
C LYS A 421 27.60 24.78 -8.03
N THR A 422 27.77 25.88 -7.30
CA THR A 422 28.66 25.94 -6.14
C THR A 422 28.20 24.98 -5.05
N TYR A 423 26.91 25.01 -4.70
CA TYR A 423 26.36 24.15 -3.66
C TYR A 423 26.18 22.69 -4.11
N TYR A 424 25.83 22.46 -5.38
CA TYR A 424 25.82 21.12 -5.95
C TYR A 424 27.19 20.43 -5.78
N ASN A 425 28.26 21.07 -6.23
CA ASN A 425 29.62 20.49 -6.11
C ASN A 425 30.04 20.28 -4.66
N LYS A 426 29.63 21.17 -3.75
CA LYS A 426 29.99 21.09 -2.33
C LYS A 426 29.29 19.93 -1.61
N TYR A 427 28.01 19.71 -1.89
CA TYR A 427 27.18 18.77 -1.13
C TYR A 427 26.99 17.41 -1.79
N HIS A 428 27.09 17.30 -3.11
CA HIS A 428 26.90 16.04 -3.83
C HIS A 428 27.82 14.93 -3.28
N ASP A 429 29.13 15.19 -3.23
CA ASP A 429 30.11 14.19 -2.78
C ASP A 429 30.01 13.91 -1.27
N LEU A 430 29.63 14.92 -0.48
CA LEU A 430 29.37 14.76 0.94
C LEU A 430 28.20 13.79 1.18
N PHE A 431 27.08 13.95 0.47
CA PHE A 431 25.93 13.06 0.59
C PHE A 431 26.25 11.65 0.11
N ALA A 432 26.94 11.50 -1.01
CA ALA A 432 27.37 10.19 -1.49
C ALA A 432 28.28 9.46 -0.49
N ALA A 433 29.23 10.18 0.12
CA ALA A 433 30.12 9.63 1.13
C ALA A 433 29.37 9.21 2.41
N VAL A 434 28.48 10.07 2.93
CA VAL A 434 27.72 9.79 4.17
C VAL A 434 26.71 8.66 3.97
N LEU A 435 26.07 8.56 2.80
CA LEU A 435 25.16 7.44 2.50
C LEU A 435 25.91 6.12 2.26
N GLY A 436 27.13 6.19 1.72
CA GLY A 436 28.01 5.03 1.56
C GLY A 436 28.61 4.52 2.88
N ASP A 437 28.83 5.41 3.85
CA ASP A 437 29.29 5.09 5.20
C ASP A 437 28.55 5.91 6.28
N PRO A 438 27.37 5.42 6.72
CA PRO A 438 26.60 6.03 7.80
C PRO A 438 27.34 6.14 9.14
N GLY A 439 28.42 5.35 9.33
CA GLY A 439 29.25 5.35 10.53
C GLY A 439 30.47 6.28 10.48
N SER A 440 30.62 7.06 9.40
CA SER A 440 31.81 7.90 9.12
C SER A 440 32.12 8.98 10.16
N GLY A 441 31.24 9.22 11.14
CA GLY A 441 31.41 10.22 12.20
C GLY A 441 31.22 11.67 11.74
N GLN A 442 30.76 11.87 10.50
CA GLN A 442 30.36 13.19 10.00
C GLN A 442 29.14 13.69 10.78
N VAL A 443 29.12 14.99 11.09
CA VAL A 443 28.03 15.65 11.83
C VAL A 443 27.52 16.87 11.07
N VAL A 444 26.27 17.25 11.29
CA VAL A 444 25.72 18.49 10.74
C VAL A 444 26.45 19.69 11.34
N THR A 445 27.12 20.49 10.51
CA THR A 445 27.89 21.66 10.97
C THR A 445 27.08 22.96 10.84
N GLN A 446 27.53 24.01 11.53
CA GLN A 446 26.96 25.36 11.39
C GLN A 446 27.06 25.88 9.94
N GLU A 447 28.12 25.51 9.23
CA GLU A 447 28.30 25.85 7.81
C GLU A 447 27.23 25.17 6.95
N ASN A 448 26.93 23.88 7.21
CA ASN A 448 25.87 23.17 6.49
C ASN A 448 24.51 23.83 6.66
N LEU A 449 24.19 24.22 7.90
CA LEU A 449 22.95 24.92 8.20
C LEU A 449 22.89 26.30 7.53
N SER A 450 23.99 27.07 7.59
CA SER A 450 24.05 28.40 6.98
C SER A 450 23.88 28.35 5.46
N ASP A 451 24.50 27.36 4.81
CA ASP A 451 24.33 27.12 3.38
C ASP A 451 22.90 26.68 3.03
N ALA A 452 22.30 25.80 3.82
CA ALA A 452 20.91 25.38 3.63
C ALA A 452 19.94 26.58 3.71
N GLY A 453 20.15 27.49 4.67
CA GLY A 453 19.39 28.73 4.76
C GLY A 453 19.57 29.63 3.53
N PHE A 454 20.79 29.77 3.02
CA PHE A 454 21.04 30.52 1.79
C PHE A 454 20.35 29.88 0.58
N ILE A 455 20.43 28.56 0.42
CA ILE A 455 19.76 27.82 -0.67
C ILE A 455 18.24 28.04 -0.60
N LEU A 456 17.64 27.87 0.58
CA LEU A 456 16.20 28.11 0.78
C LEU A 456 15.81 29.54 0.41
N SER A 457 16.67 30.54 0.73
CA SER A 457 16.43 31.93 0.35
C SER A 457 16.40 32.20 -1.15
N GLY A 458 17.16 31.42 -1.92
CA GLY A 458 17.11 31.46 -3.37
C GLY A 458 15.77 30.97 -3.94
N LEU A 459 15.03 30.13 -3.21
CA LEU A 459 13.77 29.53 -3.67
C LEU A 459 12.57 30.47 -3.56
N PHE A 460 12.61 31.50 -2.72
CA PHE A 460 11.47 32.42 -2.49
C PHE A 460 11.66 33.85 -3.01
N GLY A 461 12.79 34.15 -3.67
CA GLY A 461 12.96 35.38 -4.45
C GLY A 461 13.89 36.44 -3.84
N GLY A 462 15.16 36.09 -3.60
CA GLY A 462 16.20 37.03 -3.19
C GLY A 462 16.68 37.98 -4.31
N PRO A 463 17.64 38.89 -4.02
CA PRO A 463 18.18 39.81 -5.02
C PRO A 463 18.79 39.06 -6.22
N GLY A 464 18.22 39.25 -7.41
CA GLY A 464 18.65 38.59 -8.65
C GLY A 464 17.83 37.36 -9.06
N THR A 465 16.88 36.91 -8.23
CA THR A 465 15.95 35.83 -8.59
C THR A 465 14.89 36.36 -9.56
N THR A 466 14.80 35.76 -10.75
CA THR A 466 13.81 36.20 -11.76
C THR A 466 12.44 35.55 -11.58
N ARG A 467 12.40 34.36 -10.96
CA ARG A 467 11.18 33.64 -10.60
C ARG A 467 11.37 32.82 -9.32
N PRO A 468 10.64 33.11 -8.24
CA PRO A 468 10.66 32.26 -7.05
C PRO A 468 9.98 30.92 -7.33
N MET A 469 10.57 29.83 -6.83
CA MET A 469 10.05 28.47 -6.90
C MET A 469 8.93 28.22 -5.88
N LEU A 470 9.02 28.85 -4.71
CA LEU A 470 8.02 28.79 -3.64
C LEU A 470 7.17 30.05 -3.66
N ILE A 471 5.85 29.89 -3.47
CA ILE A 471 4.95 31.04 -3.26
C ILE A 471 5.01 31.50 -1.79
N GLY A 472 4.45 32.67 -1.48
CA GLY A 472 4.62 33.32 -0.16
C GLY A 472 4.37 32.43 1.06
N ASP A 473 3.25 31.70 1.10
CA ASP A 473 2.93 30.83 2.25
C ASP A 473 3.85 29.60 2.33
N GLU A 474 4.22 29.03 1.17
CA GLU A 474 5.18 27.92 1.09
C GLU A 474 6.57 28.36 1.56
N ALA A 475 7.00 29.56 1.18
CA ALA A 475 8.26 30.16 1.62
C ALA A 475 8.27 30.35 3.14
N ALA A 476 7.18 30.87 3.72
CA ALA A 476 7.04 31.01 5.18
C ALA A 476 7.04 29.66 5.90
N ALA A 477 6.51 28.60 5.27
CA ALA A 477 6.58 27.26 5.82
C ALA A 477 7.98 26.64 5.72
N ALA A 478 8.67 26.82 4.59
CA ALA A 478 10.05 26.36 4.41
C ALA A 478 10.99 27.04 5.41
N GLU A 479 10.85 28.34 5.63
CA GLU A 479 11.60 29.09 6.65
C GLU A 479 11.30 28.57 8.06
N TRP A 480 10.03 28.27 8.36
CA TRP A 480 9.68 27.68 9.65
C TRP A 480 10.34 26.31 9.85
N VAL A 481 10.33 25.45 8.83
CA VAL A 481 10.99 24.12 8.88
C VAL A 481 12.49 24.29 9.09
N TYR A 482 13.12 25.23 8.37
CA TYR A 482 14.54 25.53 8.55
C TYR A 482 14.86 25.91 10.01
N GLN A 483 14.12 26.87 10.56
CA GLN A 483 14.40 27.40 11.91
C GLN A 483 14.08 26.40 13.03
N ASN A 484 12.96 25.68 12.91
CA ASN A 484 12.42 24.88 14.01
C ASN A 484 12.77 23.39 13.91
N VAL A 485 13.24 22.93 12.75
CA VAL A 485 13.50 21.50 12.48
C VAL A 485 14.93 21.28 12.00
N LEU A 486 15.44 22.12 11.09
CA LEU A 486 16.79 21.91 10.54
C LEU A 486 17.88 22.43 11.48
N LEU A 487 17.77 23.67 12.00
CA LEU A 487 18.78 24.25 12.91
C LEU A 487 19.08 23.39 14.15
N PRO A 488 18.09 22.77 14.83
CA PRO A 488 18.33 21.90 15.97
C PRO A 488 19.23 20.69 15.68
N THR A 489 19.42 20.30 14.42
CA THR A 489 20.25 19.15 14.04
C THR A 489 21.76 19.40 14.16
N GLN A 490 22.18 20.63 14.47
CA GLN A 490 23.60 20.96 14.60
C GLN A 490 24.33 20.00 15.56
N GLY A 491 25.42 19.41 15.09
CA GLY A 491 26.24 18.46 15.84
C GLY A 491 25.66 17.04 15.93
N MET A 492 24.53 16.76 15.28
CA MET A 492 24.01 15.40 15.13
C MET A 492 24.74 14.67 14.01
N ASP A 493 25.09 13.41 14.26
CA ASP A 493 25.55 12.46 13.24
C ASP A 493 24.36 11.83 12.49
N TYR A 494 24.65 10.98 11.51
CA TYR A 494 23.65 10.30 10.67
C TYR A 494 22.49 9.68 11.47
N TYR A 495 22.80 8.87 12.50
CA TYR A 495 21.79 8.15 13.26
C TYR A 495 21.02 9.08 14.19
N ARG A 496 21.69 10.08 14.78
CA ARG A 496 21.01 11.07 15.62
C ARG A 496 20.05 11.96 14.83
N VAL A 497 20.37 12.26 13.56
CA VAL A 497 19.41 12.93 12.67
C VAL A 497 18.21 12.02 12.37
N LEU A 498 18.42 10.72 12.12
CA LEU A 498 17.32 9.76 11.93
C LEU A 498 16.43 9.63 13.17
N ASP A 499 17.01 9.52 14.36
CA ASP A 499 16.28 9.45 15.62
C ASP A 499 15.47 10.74 15.84
N TYR A 500 16.07 11.90 15.59
CA TYR A 500 15.39 13.19 15.67
C TYR A 500 14.23 13.31 14.65
N MET A 501 14.42 12.82 13.42
CA MET A 501 13.37 12.79 12.40
C MET A 501 12.29 11.71 12.64
N ASN A 502 12.54 10.77 13.56
CA ASN A 502 11.57 9.77 14.04
C ASN A 502 10.85 10.18 15.31
N ASP A 503 11.24 11.29 15.93
CA ASP A 503 10.54 11.86 17.07
C ASP A 503 9.11 12.25 16.65
N PRO A 504 8.07 11.67 17.28
CA PRO A 504 6.67 11.96 16.94
C PRO A 504 6.30 13.43 17.08
N ASP A 505 6.92 14.17 18.01
CA ASP A 505 6.65 15.60 18.19
C ASP A 505 7.24 16.42 17.04
N VAL A 506 8.43 16.06 16.57
CA VAL A 506 9.05 16.65 15.38
C VAL A 506 8.19 16.35 14.15
N TYR A 507 7.77 15.10 13.98
CA TYR A 507 6.85 14.69 12.91
C TYR A 507 5.55 15.49 12.91
N GLN A 508 4.86 15.55 14.05
CA GLN A 508 3.58 16.22 14.17
C GLN A 508 3.69 17.72 13.92
N SER A 509 4.79 18.34 14.38
CA SER A 509 5.05 19.76 14.16
C SER A 509 5.27 20.09 12.66
N VAL A 510 6.05 19.27 11.95
CA VAL A 510 6.26 19.39 10.49
C VAL A 510 4.95 19.15 9.75
N TYR A 511 4.22 18.08 10.09
CA TYR A 511 2.94 17.75 9.47
C TYR A 511 1.94 18.90 9.61
N ASN A 512 1.73 19.42 10.82
CA ASN A 512 0.79 20.52 11.07
C ASN A 512 1.15 21.77 10.26
N LYS A 513 2.45 22.07 10.14
CA LYS A 513 2.90 23.23 9.37
C LYS A 513 2.63 23.04 7.88
N LEU A 514 2.96 21.89 7.31
CA LEU A 514 2.72 21.60 5.90
C LEU A 514 1.23 21.46 5.58
N ALA A 515 0.43 20.92 6.50
CA ALA A 515 -1.01 20.73 6.34
C ALA A 515 -1.77 22.07 6.30
N SER A 516 -1.18 23.16 6.80
CA SER A 516 -1.76 24.50 6.68
C SER A 516 -1.67 25.09 5.27
N LEU A 517 -0.86 24.49 4.39
CA LEU A 517 -0.67 24.96 3.02
C LEU A 517 -1.74 24.35 2.12
N THR A 518 -2.47 25.21 1.39
CA THR A 518 -3.50 24.78 0.43
C THR A 518 -2.94 24.56 -0.99
N SER A 519 -1.70 24.99 -1.22
CA SER A 519 -1.03 24.94 -2.52
C SER A 519 -0.26 23.64 -2.79
N ILE A 520 -0.15 22.77 -1.78
CA ILE A 520 0.50 21.46 -1.89
C ILE A 520 -0.44 20.36 -1.42
N GLU A 521 -0.34 19.20 -2.05
CA GLU A 521 -1.01 17.98 -1.61
C GLU A 521 -0.17 17.30 -0.54
N LEU A 522 -0.72 17.22 0.68
CA LEU A 522 -0.14 16.51 1.80
C LEU A 522 -0.93 15.24 2.07
N VAL A 523 -0.23 14.13 2.30
CA VAL A 523 -0.84 12.90 2.81
C VAL A 523 -0.71 12.89 4.33
N GLY A 524 -1.81 12.51 5.00
CA GLY A 524 -2.02 12.49 6.45
C GLY A 524 -0.94 11.79 7.28
N PRO A 525 -0.99 11.90 8.62
CA PRO A 525 0.04 11.36 9.49
C PRO A 525 0.25 9.85 9.29
N ILE A 526 1.51 9.39 9.26
CA ILE A 526 1.93 7.97 9.15
C ILE A 526 1.65 7.19 10.46
N TYR A 527 0.84 7.75 11.36
CA TYR A 527 0.07 6.99 12.36
C TYR A 527 -1.43 7.20 12.07
N GLY A 528 -2.19 6.20 11.68
CA GLY A 528 -1.83 4.79 11.65
C GLY A 528 -2.93 3.95 11.05
N ASP A 529 -2.65 3.39 9.87
CA ASP A 529 -3.67 2.76 9.05
C ASP A 529 -3.29 1.39 8.45
N THR A 530 -2.53 0.59 9.18
CA THR A 530 -2.87 -0.85 9.34
C THR A 530 -4.30 -0.93 9.84
N PRO A 531 -5.20 -1.87 9.44
CA PRO A 531 -6.53 -1.98 10.06
C PRO A 531 -6.38 -1.90 11.58
N PRO A 532 -7.26 -1.21 12.33
CA PRO A 532 -7.05 -1.14 13.76
C PRO A 532 -6.96 -2.59 14.21
N LEU A 533 -5.82 -2.94 14.82
CA LEU A 533 -5.63 -4.30 15.29
C LEU A 533 -6.81 -4.65 16.20
N TRP A 534 -7.36 -3.63 16.87
CA TRP A 534 -8.65 -3.57 17.55
C TRP A 534 -9.85 -3.37 16.60
N ALA A 535 -10.71 -4.38 16.48
CA ALA A 535 -12.00 -4.29 15.83
C ALA A 535 -12.96 -3.32 16.54
N ASP A 536 -14.03 -2.95 15.84
CA ASP A 536 -15.13 -2.16 16.39
C ASP A 536 -15.75 -2.85 17.62
N ALA A 537 -16.24 -2.05 18.56
CA ALA A 537 -16.86 -2.55 19.77
C ALA A 537 -18.19 -3.26 19.47
N SER A 538 -18.33 -4.46 20.01
CA SER A 538 -19.57 -5.22 20.03
C SER A 538 -20.17 -5.23 21.43
N HIS A 539 -21.48 -5.41 21.51
CA HIS A 539 -22.20 -5.31 22.77
C HIS A 539 -22.24 -6.66 23.51
N VAL A 540 -21.88 -6.68 24.80
CA VAL A 540 -21.84 -7.90 25.62
C VAL A 540 -23.04 -7.99 26.57
N ASP A 541 -23.34 -6.89 27.26
CA ASP A 541 -24.40 -6.85 28.27
C ASP A 541 -24.96 -5.42 28.41
N THR A 542 -26.28 -5.26 28.37
CA THR A 542 -26.95 -3.94 28.41
C THR A 542 -27.19 -3.47 29.83
N ASN A 543 -26.87 -4.29 30.82
CA ASN A 543 -27.10 -3.97 32.22
C ASN A 543 -26.12 -2.89 32.71
N THR A 544 -26.63 -1.66 32.82
CA THR A 544 -25.89 -0.50 33.33
C THR A 544 -25.59 -0.58 34.83
N SER A 545 -26.15 -1.56 35.55
CA SER A 545 -25.86 -1.79 36.97
C SER A 545 -24.62 -2.68 37.19
N ILE A 546 -23.96 -3.14 36.13
CA ILE A 546 -22.71 -3.90 36.26
C ILE A 546 -21.64 -3.00 36.88
N ALA A 547 -20.95 -3.51 37.91
CA ALA A 547 -19.93 -2.79 38.65
C ALA A 547 -18.51 -3.21 38.27
N LEU A 548 -18.22 -4.50 38.14
CA LEU A 548 -16.89 -5.00 37.79
C LEU A 548 -16.97 -6.05 36.69
N THR A 549 -15.88 -6.18 35.94
CA THR A 549 -15.68 -7.20 34.90
C THR A 549 -14.38 -7.95 35.13
N SER A 550 -14.36 -9.23 34.81
CA SER A 550 -13.15 -10.03 34.65
C SER A 550 -13.38 -11.05 33.55
N SER A 551 -12.33 -11.41 32.81
CA SER A 551 -12.46 -12.31 31.66
C SER A 551 -11.32 -13.30 31.59
N VAL A 552 -11.57 -14.43 30.92
CA VAL A 552 -10.61 -15.51 30.74
C VAL A 552 -10.89 -16.23 29.42
N GLY A 553 -9.84 -16.54 28.66
CA GLY A 553 -9.93 -17.40 27.47
C GLY A 553 -9.91 -18.87 27.88
N LEU A 554 -10.72 -19.72 27.24
CA LEU A 554 -10.90 -21.14 27.61
C LEU A 554 -10.23 -22.15 26.66
N GLY A 555 -9.71 -21.71 25.51
CA GLY A 555 -9.40 -22.62 24.40
C GLY A 555 -10.60 -22.83 23.46
N ASN A 556 -10.36 -23.35 22.25
CA ASN A 556 -11.41 -23.65 21.25
C ASN A 556 -12.36 -22.48 20.89
N GLU A 557 -11.82 -21.28 20.62
CA GLU A 557 -12.58 -20.08 20.23
C GLU A 557 -13.61 -19.61 21.27
N SER A 558 -13.39 -19.99 22.53
CA SER A 558 -14.30 -19.65 23.63
C SER A 558 -13.64 -18.82 24.73
N SER A 559 -14.40 -17.89 25.29
CA SER A 559 -14.00 -17.04 26.42
C SER A 559 -15.16 -16.87 27.39
N LEU A 560 -14.86 -16.64 28.68
CA LEU A 560 -15.83 -16.24 29.68
C LEU A 560 -15.60 -14.80 30.09
N ILE A 561 -16.71 -14.09 30.33
CA ILE A 561 -16.72 -12.85 31.09
C ILE A 561 -17.55 -13.06 32.35
N PHE A 562 -17.04 -12.52 33.46
CA PHE A 562 -17.69 -12.45 34.75
C PHE A 562 -18.07 -11.00 35.03
N THR A 563 -19.32 -10.77 35.43
CA THR A 563 -19.84 -9.45 35.74
C THR A 563 -20.42 -9.44 37.15
N THR A 564 -20.15 -8.39 37.92
CA THR A 564 -20.77 -8.19 39.24
C THR A 564 -21.90 -7.19 39.14
N VAL A 565 -23.02 -7.48 39.79
CA VAL A 565 -24.15 -6.57 39.91
C VAL A 565 -24.40 -6.34 41.41
N PRO A 566 -24.16 -5.13 41.93
CA PRO A 566 -24.33 -4.83 43.35
C PRO A 566 -25.71 -5.26 43.86
N GLY A 567 -25.74 -6.00 44.97
CA GLY A 567 -26.95 -6.55 45.57
C GLY A 567 -27.55 -7.77 44.87
N ALA A 568 -27.14 -8.09 43.63
CA ALA A 568 -27.70 -9.21 42.86
C ALA A 568 -26.74 -10.40 42.71
N GLY A 569 -25.43 -10.19 42.78
CA GLY A 569 -24.41 -11.26 42.75
C GLY A 569 -23.50 -11.19 41.54
N ILE A 570 -22.93 -12.35 41.17
CA ILE A 570 -21.96 -12.50 40.08
C ILE A 570 -22.56 -13.38 38.99
N TRP A 571 -22.37 -12.97 37.74
CA TRP A 571 -22.91 -13.63 36.56
C TRP A 571 -21.80 -13.93 35.55
N SER A 572 -21.98 -14.93 34.72
CA SER A 572 -21.09 -15.23 33.60
C SER A 572 -21.81 -15.23 32.26
N ARG A 573 -21.09 -14.83 31.21
CA ARG A 573 -21.49 -15.04 29.80
C ARG A 573 -20.34 -15.71 29.06
N THR A 574 -20.69 -16.47 28.03
CA THR A 574 -19.71 -17.17 27.18
C THR A 574 -19.66 -16.49 25.82
N CYS A 575 -18.47 -16.27 25.31
CA CYS A 575 -18.21 -15.94 23.92
C CYS A 575 -17.80 -17.23 23.21
N THR A 576 -18.38 -17.53 22.05
CA THR A 576 -17.97 -18.65 21.19
C THR A 576 -17.87 -18.17 19.75
N GLY A 577 -16.72 -18.36 19.09
CA GLY A 577 -16.49 -17.88 17.72
C GLY A 577 -16.58 -16.36 17.59
N GLY A 578 -16.33 -15.60 18.67
CA GLY A 578 -16.48 -14.15 18.70
C GLY A 578 -17.90 -13.64 18.98
N VAL A 579 -18.87 -14.52 19.28
CA VAL A 579 -20.26 -14.14 19.57
C VAL A 579 -20.59 -14.40 21.04
N TRP A 580 -21.04 -13.36 21.73
CA TRP A 580 -21.45 -13.43 23.15
C TRP A 580 -22.85 -14.04 23.31
N SER A 581 -23.01 -14.89 24.33
CA SER A 581 -24.30 -15.49 24.69
C SER A 581 -25.32 -14.41 25.08
N SER A 582 -26.55 -14.54 24.57
CA SER A 582 -27.63 -13.59 24.85
C SER A 582 -28.10 -13.63 26.32
N SER A 583 -27.96 -14.78 26.99
CA SER A 583 -28.24 -14.97 28.42
C SER A 583 -26.98 -15.01 29.27
N ALA A 584 -27.09 -14.54 30.52
CA ALA A 584 -26.07 -14.70 31.55
C ALA A 584 -26.47 -15.77 32.58
N THR A 585 -25.49 -16.48 33.14
CA THR A 585 -25.69 -17.51 34.17
C THR A 585 -25.24 -16.98 35.53
N LYS A 586 -26.08 -17.08 36.55
CA LYS A 586 -25.71 -16.65 37.90
C LYS A 586 -24.71 -17.64 38.50
N ILE A 587 -23.54 -17.15 38.88
CA ILE A 587 -22.48 -17.96 39.48
C ILE A 587 -22.54 -17.86 41.00
N ASP A 588 -22.61 -16.65 41.54
CA ASP A 588 -22.48 -16.40 42.98
C ASP A 588 -23.51 -15.37 43.48
N THR A 589 -23.83 -15.40 44.78
CA THR A 589 -24.81 -14.51 45.42
C THR A 589 -24.19 -13.39 46.24
N THR A 590 -22.86 -13.26 46.27
CA THR A 590 -22.15 -12.22 47.04
C THR A 590 -22.60 -10.82 46.60
N ALA A 591 -23.22 -10.08 47.52
CA ALA A 591 -23.87 -8.81 47.22
C ALA A 591 -22.89 -7.64 46.98
N THR A 592 -21.76 -7.63 47.68
CA THR A 592 -20.74 -6.58 47.61
C THR A 592 -19.40 -7.21 47.27
N VAL A 593 -18.88 -6.90 46.09
CA VAL A 593 -17.62 -7.46 45.56
C VAL A 593 -16.68 -6.29 45.27
N PRO A 594 -15.66 -6.04 46.12
CA PRO A 594 -14.69 -4.96 45.89
C PRO A 594 -13.75 -5.21 44.72
N ALA A 595 -13.44 -6.49 44.44
CA ALA A 595 -12.53 -6.91 43.38
C ALA A 595 -12.85 -8.34 42.93
N ILE A 596 -12.60 -8.64 41.66
CA ILE A 596 -12.80 -9.95 41.05
C ILE A 596 -11.67 -10.21 40.05
N ALA A 597 -11.20 -11.46 39.95
CA ALA A 597 -10.19 -11.88 38.98
C ALA A 597 -10.47 -13.31 38.52
N SER A 598 -10.05 -13.65 37.29
CA SER A 598 -10.14 -15.00 36.77
C SER A 598 -8.87 -15.41 36.02
N VAL A 599 -8.56 -16.71 36.02
CA VAL A 599 -7.42 -17.29 35.31
C VAL A 599 -7.73 -18.72 34.90
N LEU A 600 -7.17 -19.17 33.79
CA LEU A 600 -7.16 -20.58 33.37
C LEU A 600 -5.84 -21.20 33.84
N ASP A 601 -5.91 -22.27 34.62
CA ASP A 601 -4.71 -22.97 35.07
C ASP A 601 -4.15 -23.93 34.00
N ALA A 602 -3.04 -24.60 34.33
CA ALA A 602 -2.38 -25.54 33.43
C ALA A 602 -3.21 -26.80 33.12
N ASP A 603 -4.20 -27.13 33.96
CA ASP A 603 -5.07 -28.29 33.81
C ASP A 603 -6.38 -27.96 33.08
N GLY A 604 -6.54 -26.70 32.63
CA GLY A 604 -7.74 -26.22 31.95
C GLY A 604 -8.91 -25.94 32.90
N VAL A 605 -8.65 -25.76 34.19
CA VAL A 605 -9.62 -25.35 35.19
C VAL A 605 -9.64 -23.83 35.27
N VAL A 606 -10.84 -23.25 35.20
CA VAL A 606 -11.01 -21.81 35.43
C VAL A 606 -11.11 -21.57 36.92
N HIS A 607 -10.29 -20.65 37.44
CA HIS A 607 -10.39 -20.14 38.80
C HIS A 607 -11.05 -18.76 38.78
N LEU A 608 -12.07 -18.56 39.62
CA LEU A 608 -12.75 -17.28 39.83
C LEU A 608 -12.53 -16.83 41.28
N PHE A 609 -11.85 -15.69 41.45
CA PHE A 609 -11.54 -15.09 42.74
C PHE A 609 -12.46 -13.92 43.03
N ILE A 610 -13.05 -13.91 44.23
CA ILE A 610 -14.08 -12.98 44.65
C ILE A 610 -13.65 -12.36 45.98
N ALA A 611 -13.30 -11.08 45.98
CA ALA A 611 -13.10 -10.35 47.22
C ALA A 611 -14.46 -10.06 47.88
N SER A 612 -14.50 -10.13 49.21
CA SER A 612 -15.69 -9.87 50.02
C SER A 612 -15.32 -9.26 51.37
N ALA A 613 -16.32 -8.89 52.15
CA ALA A 613 -16.14 -8.44 53.54
C ALA A 613 -15.54 -9.51 54.48
N SER A 614 -15.41 -10.77 54.03
CA SER A 614 -14.93 -11.90 54.85
C SER A 614 -13.62 -12.52 54.36
N GLY A 615 -12.99 -11.93 53.35
CA GLY A 615 -11.81 -12.48 52.68
C GLY A 615 -11.96 -12.60 51.17
N VAL A 616 -10.98 -13.25 50.55
CA VAL A 616 -11.00 -13.65 49.13
C VAL A 616 -11.43 -15.11 49.05
N TRP A 617 -12.44 -15.36 48.22
CA TRP A 617 -13.01 -16.67 47.97
C TRP A 617 -12.75 -17.10 46.55
N GLU A 618 -12.61 -18.40 46.34
CA GLU A 618 -12.38 -19.03 45.05
C GLU A 618 -13.56 -19.95 44.71
N ARG A 619 -13.90 -19.99 43.44
CA ARG A 619 -14.71 -21.04 42.82
C ARG A 619 -14.01 -21.52 41.57
N THR A 620 -14.09 -22.81 41.28
CA THR A 620 -13.47 -23.41 40.10
C THR A 620 -14.51 -23.99 39.15
N LEU A 621 -14.20 -23.95 37.86
CA LEU A 621 -14.98 -24.57 36.80
C LEU A 621 -14.07 -25.53 36.03
N GLY A 622 -14.28 -26.83 36.23
CA GLY A 622 -13.57 -27.88 35.51
C GLY A 622 -14.29 -28.33 34.25
N SER A 623 -13.77 -29.39 33.63
CA SER A 623 -14.26 -29.96 32.35
C SER A 623 -15.72 -30.46 32.38
N THR A 624 -16.30 -30.68 33.56
CA THR A 624 -17.71 -31.10 33.73
C THR A 624 -18.70 -29.93 33.59
N GLY A 625 -18.22 -28.69 33.45
CA GLY A 625 -19.06 -27.50 33.30
C GLY A 625 -19.84 -27.10 34.56
N THR A 626 -19.52 -27.67 35.71
CA THR A 626 -20.17 -27.34 37.00
C THR A 626 -19.21 -26.58 37.91
N TRP A 627 -19.70 -25.50 38.52
CA TRP A 627 -18.93 -24.71 39.47
C TRP A 627 -18.77 -25.41 40.82
N SER A 628 -17.57 -25.34 41.39
CA SER A 628 -17.30 -25.81 42.75
C SER A 628 -18.05 -25.00 43.81
N ALA A 629 -18.12 -25.57 45.01
CA ALA A 629 -18.42 -24.80 46.21
C ALA A 629 -17.32 -23.75 46.48
N SER A 630 -17.70 -22.65 47.14
CA SER A 630 -16.76 -21.56 47.46
C SER A 630 -15.74 -21.99 48.51
N THR A 631 -14.46 -21.74 48.22
CA THR A 631 -13.34 -22.03 49.12
C THR A 631 -12.64 -20.72 49.49
N ARG A 632 -12.39 -20.47 50.77
CA ARG A 632 -11.70 -19.24 51.18
C ARG A 632 -10.21 -19.39 50.99
N VAL A 633 -9.61 -18.53 50.16
CA VAL A 633 -8.17 -18.56 49.83
C VAL A 633 -7.38 -17.46 50.53
N ASP A 634 -8.03 -16.38 50.95
CA ASP A 634 -7.42 -15.32 51.77
C ASP A 634 -8.41 -14.82 52.83
N THR A 635 -7.93 -14.49 54.03
CA THR A 635 -8.75 -13.92 55.12
C THR A 635 -8.77 -12.40 55.14
N ASN A 636 -8.00 -11.73 54.29
CA ASN A 636 -7.88 -10.27 54.28
C ASN A 636 -9.17 -9.61 53.77
N THR A 637 -9.73 -8.72 54.57
CA THR A 637 -11.00 -8.03 54.29
C THR A 637 -10.81 -6.63 53.68
N SER A 638 -9.57 -6.17 53.55
CA SER A 638 -9.21 -4.82 53.05
C SER A 638 -8.71 -4.85 51.60
N VAL A 639 -9.15 -5.84 50.83
CA VAL A 639 -8.76 -6.05 49.43
C VAL A 639 -9.48 -5.04 48.54
N VAL A 640 -8.70 -4.33 47.73
CA VAL A 640 -9.19 -3.31 46.79
C VAL A 640 -8.99 -3.69 45.32
N SER A 641 -8.10 -4.64 45.04
CA SER A 641 -7.85 -5.12 43.68
C SER A 641 -7.36 -6.57 43.70
N LEU A 642 -7.68 -7.33 42.66
CA LEU A 642 -7.24 -8.69 42.43
C LEU A 642 -6.71 -8.80 40.99
N ALA A 643 -5.65 -9.59 40.80
CA ALA A 643 -5.21 -10.06 39.49
C ALA A 643 -4.73 -11.51 39.62
N ALA A 644 -4.84 -12.29 38.55
CA ALA A 644 -4.36 -13.67 38.54
C ALA A 644 -3.75 -14.02 37.18
N ALA A 645 -2.68 -14.81 37.19
CA ALA A 645 -1.99 -15.25 35.97
C ALA A 645 -1.23 -16.55 36.20
N LEU A 646 -1.09 -17.34 35.14
CA LEU A 646 -0.32 -18.59 35.12
C LEU A 646 1.13 -18.30 34.71
N ASP A 647 2.11 -18.78 35.47
CA ASP A 647 3.53 -18.64 35.13
C ASP A 647 3.99 -19.70 34.10
N ALA A 648 5.25 -19.65 33.67
CA ALA A 648 5.81 -20.64 32.73
C ALA A 648 6.00 -22.05 33.33
N GLY A 649 6.02 -22.17 34.66
CA GLY A 649 6.14 -23.42 35.39
C GLY A 649 4.81 -24.14 35.64
N GLY A 650 3.68 -23.54 35.24
CA GLY A 650 2.33 -24.08 35.49
C GLY A 650 1.79 -23.74 36.89
N VAL A 651 2.40 -22.77 37.58
CA VAL A 651 1.94 -22.28 38.87
C VAL A 651 1.02 -21.07 38.65
N THR A 652 -0.16 -21.12 39.26
CA THR A 652 -1.10 -20.00 39.23
C THR A 652 -0.75 -19.02 40.35
N HIS A 653 -0.59 -17.74 40.02
CA HIS A 653 -0.38 -16.65 40.98
C HIS A 653 -1.67 -15.87 41.19
N LEU A 654 -2.02 -15.63 42.46
CA LEU A 654 -3.09 -14.73 42.88
C LEU A 654 -2.46 -13.50 43.55
N PHE A 655 -2.63 -12.34 42.92
CA PHE A 655 -2.17 -11.06 43.41
C PHE A 655 -3.30 -10.32 44.12
N THR A 656 -3.07 -10.01 45.40
CA THR A 656 -4.02 -9.30 46.26
C THR A 656 -3.50 -7.91 46.58
N GLY A 657 -4.19 -6.89 46.09
CA GLY A 657 -3.94 -5.49 46.41
C GLY A 657 -4.67 -5.10 47.68
N VAL A 658 -3.92 -4.75 48.72
CA VAL A 658 -4.45 -4.43 50.05
C VAL A 658 -4.16 -2.97 50.36
N SER A 659 -5.23 -2.18 50.52
CA SER A 659 -5.09 -0.75 50.87
C SER A 659 -4.34 -0.58 52.19
N GLY A 660 -3.39 0.35 52.22
CA GLY A 660 -2.52 0.61 53.37
C GLY A 660 -1.41 -0.41 53.61
N SER A 661 -1.36 -1.51 52.84
CA SER A 661 -0.37 -2.59 53.04
C SER A 661 0.55 -2.78 51.84
N GLY A 662 0.04 -3.04 50.64
CA GLY A 662 0.85 -3.45 49.51
C GLY A 662 0.19 -4.47 48.60
N VAL A 663 1.01 -5.11 47.76
CA VAL A 663 0.59 -6.24 46.92
C VAL A 663 1.19 -7.54 47.47
N TRP A 664 0.33 -8.54 47.60
CA TRP A 664 0.66 -9.88 48.10
C TRP A 664 0.43 -10.92 47.01
N ASP A 665 1.32 -11.89 46.90
CA ASP A 665 1.26 -13.02 45.97
C ASP A 665 1.01 -14.31 46.74
N ARG A 666 0.01 -15.09 46.33
CA ARG A 666 -0.21 -16.46 46.80
C ARG A 666 -0.24 -17.38 45.59
N THR A 667 0.46 -18.50 45.68
CA THR A 667 0.60 -19.45 44.57
C THR A 667 -0.27 -20.69 44.74
N TYR A 668 -0.67 -21.28 43.61
CA TYR A 668 -1.39 -22.55 43.53
C TYR A 668 -0.68 -23.51 42.57
N SER A 669 -0.42 -24.73 43.06
CA SER A 669 0.15 -25.85 42.30
C SER A 669 -0.51 -27.16 42.75
N GLY A 670 -1.81 -27.29 42.49
CA GLY A 670 -2.67 -28.37 43.00
C GLY A 670 -3.20 -28.12 44.42
N ALA A 671 -2.55 -27.25 45.19
CA ALA A 671 -3.05 -26.68 46.44
C ALA A 671 -2.54 -25.25 46.64
N TRP A 672 -3.29 -24.43 47.37
CA TRP A 672 -2.88 -23.07 47.70
C TRP A 672 -1.76 -23.05 48.73
N ALA A 673 -0.77 -22.19 48.53
CA ALA A 673 0.26 -21.92 49.52
C ALA A 673 -0.34 -21.42 50.85
N ALA A 674 0.14 -21.99 51.97
CA ALA A 674 -0.37 -21.67 53.30
C ALA A 674 -0.19 -20.18 53.66
N THR A 675 0.86 -19.54 53.14
CA THR A 675 1.20 -18.14 53.37
C THR A 675 1.33 -17.38 52.05
N ALA A 676 0.88 -16.12 52.03
CA ALA A 676 1.16 -15.20 50.92
C ALA A 676 2.48 -14.45 51.13
N THR A 677 3.15 -14.09 50.05
CA THR A 677 4.40 -13.32 50.04
C THR A 677 4.12 -11.87 49.66
N LYS A 678 4.63 -10.91 50.43
CA LYS A 678 4.53 -9.50 50.06
C LYS A 678 5.54 -9.17 48.96
N ILE A 679 5.07 -8.70 47.81
CA ILE A 679 5.92 -8.43 46.64
C ILE A 679 5.99 -6.95 46.26
N ASP A 680 5.04 -6.13 46.72
CA ASP A 680 5.06 -4.68 46.55
C ASP A 680 4.63 -3.96 47.83
N ALA A 681 5.27 -2.84 48.14
CA ALA A 681 5.03 -2.03 49.33
C ALA A 681 4.14 -0.79 49.08
N THR A 682 3.61 -0.63 47.87
CA THR A 682 2.72 0.48 47.48
C THR A 682 1.46 0.46 48.35
N THR A 683 1.26 1.46 49.21
CA THR A 683 0.14 1.49 50.16
C THR A 683 -1.15 2.02 49.55
N THR A 684 -1.09 2.65 48.36
CA THR A 684 -2.21 3.30 47.65
C THR A 684 -2.63 2.53 46.39
N VAL A 685 -2.54 1.20 46.40
CA VAL A 685 -2.93 0.34 45.27
C VAL A 685 -4.36 0.68 44.83
N ALA A 686 -4.51 1.00 43.55
CA ALA A 686 -5.79 1.33 42.91
C ALA A 686 -6.20 0.26 41.88
N GLY A 687 -5.23 -0.41 41.25
CA GLY A 687 -5.49 -1.45 40.26
C GLY A 687 -4.32 -2.39 40.08
N LEU A 688 -4.63 -3.64 39.70
CA LEU A 688 -3.65 -4.69 39.43
C LEU A 688 -3.99 -5.36 38.10
N ALA A 689 -2.96 -5.72 37.34
CA ALA A 689 -3.06 -6.61 36.20
C ALA A 689 -1.83 -7.52 36.15
N ALA A 690 -1.99 -8.73 35.62
CA ALA A 690 -0.87 -9.66 35.47
C ALA A 690 -1.02 -10.46 34.18
N ALA A 691 0.11 -10.70 33.50
CA ALA A 691 0.15 -11.51 32.29
C ALA A 691 1.54 -12.14 32.11
N ARG A 692 1.58 -13.35 31.54
CA ARG A 692 2.83 -14.00 31.13
C ARG A 692 3.21 -13.56 29.73
N ASP A 693 4.40 -13.01 29.55
CA ASP A 693 4.86 -12.55 28.23
C ASP A 693 5.35 -13.70 27.34
N GLY A 694 5.59 -13.40 26.06
CA GLY A 694 6.05 -14.39 25.07
C GLY A 694 7.41 -15.04 25.39
N SER A 695 8.19 -14.47 26.32
CA SER A 695 9.44 -15.09 26.81
C SER A 695 9.21 -16.08 27.96
N GLY A 696 7.98 -16.18 28.47
CA GLY A 696 7.64 -16.95 29.66
C GLY A 696 7.80 -16.17 30.97
N THR A 697 8.17 -14.89 30.93
CA THR A 697 8.30 -14.06 32.11
C THR A 697 6.92 -13.60 32.58
N LEU A 698 6.56 -13.88 33.82
CA LEU A 698 5.32 -13.36 34.41
C LEU A 698 5.51 -11.90 34.81
N ARG A 699 4.58 -11.02 34.42
CA ARG A 699 4.63 -9.60 34.74
C ARG A 699 3.45 -9.19 35.58
N LEU A 700 3.74 -8.39 36.61
CA LEU A 700 2.76 -7.70 37.43
C LEU A 700 2.79 -6.21 37.09
N PHE A 701 1.61 -5.63 36.94
CA PHE A 701 1.39 -4.20 36.76
C PHE A 701 0.60 -3.66 37.95
N VAL A 702 1.11 -2.60 38.57
CA VAL A 702 0.50 -1.96 39.73
C VAL A 702 0.23 -0.51 39.37
N THR A 703 -1.03 -0.08 39.49
CA THR A 703 -1.34 1.35 39.49
C THR A 703 -1.75 1.78 40.90
N ALA A 704 -1.23 2.94 41.31
CA ALA A 704 -1.54 3.56 42.58
C ALA A 704 -2.14 4.94 42.34
N THR A 705 -2.96 5.41 43.28
CA THR A 705 -3.57 6.74 43.19
C THR A 705 -2.51 7.80 42.87
N GLN A 706 -2.69 8.49 41.74
CA GLN A 706 -1.81 9.57 41.26
C GLN A 706 -0.32 9.17 41.07
N SER A 707 -0.02 7.90 40.78
CA SER A 707 1.37 7.42 40.68
C SER A 707 1.73 6.74 39.34
N GLY A 708 0.78 6.67 38.40
CA GLY A 708 1.00 5.97 37.13
C GLY A 708 0.96 4.45 37.27
N VAL A 709 1.75 3.76 36.45
CA VAL A 709 1.86 2.30 36.41
C VAL A 709 3.31 1.89 36.66
N SER A 710 3.54 1.04 37.66
CA SER A 710 4.80 0.34 37.87
C SER A 710 4.69 -1.12 37.43
N THR A 711 5.84 -1.74 37.13
CA THR A 711 5.91 -3.15 36.74
C THR A 711 6.99 -3.91 37.50
N ARG A 712 6.75 -5.21 37.68
CA ARG A 712 7.72 -6.20 38.18
C ARG A 712 7.67 -7.44 37.29
N ALA A 713 8.83 -8.07 37.13
CA ALA A 713 8.98 -9.32 36.39
C ALA A 713 9.28 -10.46 37.36
N TYR A 714 8.65 -11.62 37.15
CA TYR A 714 8.94 -12.87 37.83
C TYR A 714 9.58 -13.84 36.84
N ALA A 715 10.82 -14.20 37.12
CA ALA A 715 11.60 -15.15 36.35
C ALA A 715 12.49 -15.98 37.29
N ALA A 716 12.65 -17.26 36.97
CA ALA A 716 13.48 -18.20 37.72
C ALA A 716 13.22 -18.20 39.25
N GLY A 717 11.94 -18.09 39.66
CA GLY A 717 11.55 -18.15 41.07
C GLY A 717 11.64 -16.83 41.85
N THR A 718 12.06 -15.73 41.20
CA THR A 718 12.32 -14.45 41.89
C THR A 718 11.64 -13.26 41.21
N TRP A 719 11.18 -12.32 42.03
CA TRP A 719 10.62 -11.04 41.58
C TRP A 719 11.71 -9.97 41.43
N SER A 720 11.65 -9.21 40.35
CA SER A 720 12.49 -8.04 40.13
C SER A 720 12.14 -6.90 41.10
N ALA A 721 13.04 -5.92 41.21
CA ALA A 721 12.70 -4.61 41.73
C ALA A 721 11.57 -3.98 40.88
N SER A 722 10.78 -3.11 41.51
CA SER A 722 9.77 -2.32 40.81
C SER A 722 10.44 -1.30 39.89
N SER A 723 9.94 -1.16 38.68
CA SER A 723 10.29 -0.07 37.77
C SER A 723 9.04 0.71 37.36
N SER A 724 9.19 2.01 37.13
CA SER A 724 8.11 2.82 36.54
C SER A 724 7.96 2.45 35.06
N LEU A 725 6.74 2.16 34.64
CA LEU A 725 6.42 1.85 33.24
C LEU A 725 5.69 3.03 32.58
N ASP A 726 4.75 3.63 33.27
CA ASP A 726 4.00 4.81 32.82
C ASP A 726 3.88 5.82 33.96
N ALA A 727 4.29 7.06 33.73
CA ALA A 727 4.26 8.11 34.75
C ALA A 727 2.92 8.86 34.81
N ASN A 728 1.95 8.52 33.96
CA ASN A 728 0.67 9.22 33.87
C ASN A 728 -0.20 8.97 35.11
N THR A 729 -0.25 9.97 35.98
CA THR A 729 -0.99 9.94 37.25
C THR A 729 -2.51 9.91 37.09
N ALA A 730 -3.03 10.14 35.88
CA ALA A 730 -4.46 10.08 35.57
C ALA A 730 -4.98 8.67 35.23
N ILE A 731 -4.09 7.66 35.15
CA ILE A 731 -4.49 6.27 34.94
C ILE A 731 -5.26 5.78 36.17
N ALA A 732 -6.49 5.30 35.95
CA ALA A 732 -7.40 4.86 37.00
C ALA A 732 -7.56 3.34 37.08
N ALA A 733 -7.30 2.61 35.99
CA ALA A 733 -7.35 1.15 35.96
C ALA A 733 -6.37 0.58 34.93
N VAL A 734 -6.00 -0.67 35.14
CA VAL A 734 -5.09 -1.44 34.27
C VAL A 734 -5.68 -2.82 34.00
N ALA A 735 -5.45 -3.34 32.80
CA ALA A 735 -5.71 -4.73 32.41
C ALA A 735 -4.54 -5.21 31.55
N ALA A 736 -4.27 -6.51 31.52
CA ALA A 736 -3.19 -7.06 30.72
C ALA A 736 -3.52 -8.46 30.22
N ALA A 737 -3.10 -8.76 28.99
CA ALA A 737 -3.14 -10.10 28.42
C ALA A 737 -2.10 -10.23 27.30
N THR A 738 -1.77 -11.47 26.93
CA THR A 738 -0.75 -11.76 25.91
C THR A 738 -1.39 -12.48 24.74
N THR A 739 -1.10 -12.03 23.53
CA THR A 739 -1.58 -12.61 22.27
C THR A 739 -0.83 -13.89 21.92
N GLY A 740 -1.37 -14.69 20.99
CA GLY A 740 -0.79 -15.97 20.58
C GLY A 740 0.58 -15.85 19.91
N ASP A 741 0.91 -14.67 19.36
CA ASP A 741 2.24 -14.35 18.82
C ASP A 741 3.24 -13.85 19.87
N GLY A 742 2.86 -13.87 21.16
CA GLY A 742 3.73 -13.55 22.28
C GLY A 742 3.84 -12.06 22.63
N ARG A 743 3.05 -11.17 22.02
CA ARG A 743 2.98 -9.75 22.43
C ARG A 743 2.14 -9.60 23.69
N THR A 744 2.66 -8.92 24.70
CA THR A 744 1.88 -8.56 25.88
C THR A 744 1.29 -7.18 25.71
N HIS A 745 -0.01 -7.07 25.93
CA HIS A 745 -0.76 -5.82 25.90
C HIS A 745 -1.00 -5.35 27.34
N LEU A 746 -0.55 -4.14 27.65
CA LEU A 746 -0.95 -3.41 28.85
C LEU A 746 -1.98 -2.36 28.44
N VAL A 747 -3.21 -2.56 28.91
CA VAL A 747 -4.33 -1.67 28.64
C VAL A 747 -4.56 -0.78 29.85
N THR A 748 -4.63 0.54 29.66
CA THR A 748 -4.79 1.53 30.72
C THR A 748 -6.02 2.40 30.48
N LEU A 749 -6.79 2.69 31.54
CA LEU A 749 -7.96 3.57 31.49
C LEU A 749 -7.60 4.95 32.06
N VAL A 750 -7.81 5.98 31.25
CA VAL A 750 -7.80 7.38 31.68
C VAL A 750 -9.25 7.91 31.61
N PRO A 751 -9.98 8.05 32.73
CA PRO A 751 -11.43 8.23 32.73
C PRO A 751 -11.99 9.38 31.88
N THR A 752 -11.22 10.46 31.71
CA THR A 752 -11.64 11.64 30.93
C THR A 752 -11.23 11.60 29.47
N ILE A 753 -10.46 10.58 29.06
CA ILE A 753 -9.91 10.49 27.71
C ILE A 753 -10.34 9.19 27.04
N GLY A 754 -10.15 8.05 27.71
CA GLY A 754 -10.44 6.76 27.12
C GLY A 754 -9.48 5.66 27.57
N VAL A 755 -9.41 4.60 26.79
CA VAL A 755 -8.58 3.42 27.02
C VAL A 755 -7.42 3.42 26.04
N TYR A 756 -6.21 3.17 26.55
CA TYR A 756 -4.97 3.09 25.80
C TYR A 756 -4.38 1.67 25.85
N ASP A 757 -3.68 1.26 24.80
CA ASP A 757 -2.93 0.00 24.69
C ASP A 757 -1.44 0.29 24.50
N ARG A 758 -0.59 -0.40 25.25
CA ARG A 758 0.86 -0.36 25.11
C ARG A 758 1.37 -1.79 24.99
N GLN A 759 2.19 -2.08 23.98
CA GLN A 759 2.62 -3.44 23.70
C GLN A 759 4.06 -3.69 24.14
N LEU A 760 4.34 -4.92 24.53
CA LEU A 760 5.66 -5.45 24.82
C LEU A 760 6.01 -6.49 23.74
N ARG A 761 7.16 -6.29 23.07
CA ARG A 761 7.64 -7.17 22.00
C ARG A 761 9.11 -7.50 22.23
N ALA A 762 9.45 -8.78 22.24
CA ALA A 762 10.82 -9.26 22.46
C ALA A 762 11.53 -8.62 23.68
N GLY A 763 10.78 -8.35 24.76
CA GLY A 763 11.30 -7.75 25.99
C GLY A 763 11.33 -6.21 26.03
N THR A 764 10.96 -5.53 24.94
CA THR A 764 10.94 -4.06 24.85
C THR A 764 9.51 -3.53 24.76
N TRP A 765 9.15 -2.57 25.62
CA TRP A 765 7.86 -1.88 25.56
C TRP A 765 7.87 -0.82 24.47
N ASP A 766 6.75 -0.69 23.75
CA ASP A 766 6.51 0.45 22.85
C ASP A 766 6.69 1.76 23.63
N VAL A 767 7.26 2.79 23.01
CA VAL A 767 7.55 4.06 23.69
C VAL A 767 6.26 4.81 24.04
N THR A 768 5.28 4.79 23.14
CA THR A 768 4.03 5.55 23.27
C THR A 768 2.82 4.62 23.28
N PRO A 769 1.91 4.74 24.26
CA PRO A 769 0.65 3.99 24.27
C PRO A 769 -0.34 4.56 23.22
N VAL A 770 -1.14 3.69 22.60
CA VAL A 770 -2.10 4.02 21.53
C VAL A 770 -3.52 4.09 22.09
N LEU A 771 -4.31 5.11 21.76
CA LEU A 771 -5.71 5.18 22.16
C LEU A 771 -6.56 4.13 21.39
N VAL A 772 -7.26 3.26 22.11
CA VAL A 772 -8.07 2.17 21.54
C VAL A 772 -9.58 2.31 21.78
N ASP A 773 -9.98 3.09 22.77
CA ASP A 773 -11.38 3.45 23.02
C ASP A 773 -11.50 4.88 23.53
N GLY A 774 -11.99 5.80 22.71
CA GLY A 774 -12.25 7.19 23.11
C GLY A 774 -13.62 7.44 23.73
N ALA A 775 -14.41 6.42 24.04
CA ALA A 775 -15.75 6.61 24.59
C ALA A 775 -15.69 7.27 25.98
N THR A 776 -16.58 8.22 26.21
CA THR A 776 -16.73 8.88 27.50
C THR A 776 -17.59 8.01 28.45
N GLY A 777 -17.27 8.03 29.74
CA GLY A 777 -18.03 7.27 30.75
C GLY A 777 -17.60 5.80 30.91
N ILE A 778 -16.47 5.41 30.33
CA ILE A 778 -15.80 4.14 30.67
C ILE A 778 -15.31 4.22 32.10
N ALA A 779 -15.70 3.24 32.91
CA ALA A 779 -15.42 3.24 34.34
C ALA A 779 -14.81 1.91 34.83
N GLY A 780 -14.52 0.99 33.91
CA GLY A 780 -13.78 -0.25 34.17
C GLY A 780 -13.31 -0.90 32.87
N ILE A 781 -12.22 -1.67 32.97
CA ILE A 781 -11.64 -2.43 31.86
C ILE A 781 -11.25 -3.84 32.32
N SER A 782 -11.34 -4.82 31.42
CA SER A 782 -10.75 -6.16 31.58
C SER A 782 -10.23 -6.67 30.23
N ALA A 783 -9.22 -7.54 30.24
CA ALA A 783 -8.64 -8.10 29.03
C ALA A 783 -8.33 -9.59 29.19
N SER A 784 -8.50 -10.36 28.12
CA SER A 784 -8.19 -11.79 28.09
C SER A 784 -7.67 -12.19 26.71
N SER A 785 -6.72 -13.13 26.65
CA SER A 785 -6.29 -13.70 25.38
C SER A 785 -7.45 -14.38 24.65
N ALA A 786 -7.45 -14.26 23.32
CA ALA A 786 -8.35 -14.98 22.45
C ALA A 786 -7.59 -16.14 21.78
N THR A 787 -8.30 -17.21 21.47
CA THR A 787 -7.66 -18.46 21.03
C THR A 787 -7.31 -18.47 19.54
N ASP A 788 -7.80 -17.49 18.78
CA ASP A 788 -7.36 -17.19 17.41
C ASP A 788 -5.97 -16.52 17.37
N GLY A 789 -5.32 -16.40 18.54
CA GLY A 789 -4.08 -15.66 18.72
C GLY A 789 -4.29 -14.18 19.01
N GLY A 790 -5.53 -13.69 19.06
CA GLY A 790 -5.88 -12.31 19.40
C GLY A 790 -6.10 -12.06 20.89
N LEU A 791 -6.84 -11.00 21.19
CA LEU A 791 -7.18 -10.60 22.55
C LEU A 791 -8.57 -9.93 22.58
N HIS A 792 -9.32 -10.13 23.66
CA HIS A 792 -10.57 -9.43 23.93
C HIS A 792 -10.36 -8.36 24.99
N LEU A 793 -10.81 -7.14 24.73
CA LEU A 793 -10.87 -6.01 25.67
C LEU A 793 -12.32 -5.68 25.98
N GLN A 794 -12.70 -5.81 27.24
CA GLN A 794 -14.02 -5.36 27.68
C GLN A 794 -13.94 -3.98 28.34
N THR A 795 -14.83 -3.09 27.92
CA THR A 795 -15.00 -1.77 28.53
C THR A 795 -16.38 -1.66 29.17
N ARG A 796 -16.40 -1.27 30.45
CA ARG A 796 -17.64 -1.01 31.20
C ARG A 796 -18.00 0.46 31.07
N VAL A 797 -19.06 0.73 30.33
CA VAL A 797 -19.62 2.08 30.12
C VAL A 797 -20.84 2.25 31.02
N THR A 798 -20.82 3.27 31.88
CA THR A 798 -21.86 3.46 32.91
C THR A 798 -23.28 3.65 32.35
N THR A 799 -23.39 4.12 31.10
CA THR A 799 -24.68 4.41 30.45
C THR A 799 -25.17 3.30 29.53
N SER A 800 -24.32 2.36 29.12
CA SER A 800 -24.65 1.37 28.09
C SER A 800 -24.22 -0.07 28.40
N GLY A 801 -23.65 -0.31 29.59
CA GLY A 801 -23.28 -1.65 30.05
C GLY A 801 -21.87 -2.05 29.63
N VAL A 802 -21.69 -3.27 29.13
CA VAL A 802 -20.38 -3.83 28.80
C VAL A 802 -20.23 -4.02 27.29
N TRP A 803 -19.10 -3.56 26.76
CA TRP A 803 -18.69 -3.67 25.36
C TRP A 803 -17.43 -4.51 25.25
N ASP A 804 -17.23 -5.16 24.11
CA ASP A 804 -16.07 -5.97 23.78
C ASP A 804 -15.44 -5.53 22.47
N ARG A 805 -14.13 -5.32 22.47
CA ARG A 805 -13.31 -5.10 21.27
C ARG A 805 -12.32 -6.24 21.12
N ARG A 806 -12.11 -6.68 19.89
CA ARG A 806 -11.18 -7.77 19.57
C ARG A 806 -9.91 -7.22 18.94
N TYR A 807 -8.77 -7.50 19.54
CA TYR A 807 -7.46 -7.34 18.92
C TYR A 807 -7.11 -8.57 18.07
N THR A 808 -6.72 -8.37 16.81
CA THR A 808 -6.18 -9.40 15.92
C THR A 808 -4.74 -9.03 15.58
N PRO A 809 -3.74 -9.90 15.83
CA PRO A 809 -2.37 -9.61 15.48
C PRO A 809 -2.22 -9.51 13.96
N GLY A 810 -1.62 -8.44 13.46
CA GLY A 810 -1.33 -8.30 12.03
C GLY A 810 -0.25 -9.31 11.61
N THR A 811 -0.56 -10.10 10.57
CA THR A 811 0.38 -10.99 9.85
C THR A 811 1.23 -10.23 8.85
#